data_AF-A0A8C9VJW8-F1
#
_entry.id   AF-A0A8C9VJW8-F1
#
_cell.length_a   1.000
_cell.length_b   1.000
_cell.length_c   1.000
_cell.angle_alpha   90.00
_cell.angle_beta   90.00
_cell.angle_gamma   90.00
#
_symmetry.space_group_name_H-M   'P 1'
#
loop_
_entity.id
_entity.type
_entity.pdbx_description
1 polymer ?
#
loop_
_entity_poly.entity_id
_entity_poly.type
_entity_poly.pdbx_seq_one_letter_code
_entity_poly.pdbx_strand_id
1 'polypeptide(L)'
;MSARGPRLLALVSCLWGVAMGAFPSSVQIGGLFIRNTDQEYTAFRLAIFLHNTSPNASEAPFNLVPHVDNIETANSFAVTNAFCSQYSRGVFAIFGLYDKRSVHTLTSFCGALHISLITPSFPTEGESQFTLQLRPSIRGALLSLLDHYDWNRFVFLYDTDRGYAILQAIMEKAGQNNWQVSAICVESFNDASYRRLLEDLDRRQEKKFVIDLEPERLQNLLEQIVSVGKHVKGYHYIMANLGFKDISLERFMHGGANVTGFQLVDFSTPMVLKLMQRWNKLDQREYPGSDSPPKYTSALAYDGVMVMAEAFRNLRRQKVDLSRRGNAGDCLANPAAPWNQGLDMERTLKQVRLQGLTGNIQFDHYGRRVNYTMDVFELKSNGPRRIGYWNDADKLVLTQNEALLPNETSGMENRTVIVTTIMEGPYVMLKKNWEMYEGNDQYEGYCIDLASEIAKHIGIKYKISIVPDGKYGARDPETKIWNGMVGELVYGKAEIAVAPLTITLVREEVIDFSKPFMSLGISIMIKKPQKSKPGVFSFLDPLAYEIWMCIVFAYIGVSVVLFLVSRFSPYEWHTEEPEEGTDGQPSDQPPNEFGIFNSLWFSLGAFMQQGCDISPRSLSGRIVGGVWWFFTLIIISSYTANLAAFLTVERMVSPIESAEDLAKQTDIAYGTLDSGSTKEFFRRSKIAVYEKMWTYMKSAEPTVFTKTTAEGVARVRKSKGKYAFLLESTMNEYTEQRKPCDTMKVGGNLDSKGYGVATPKGSQLRTPVNLAVLKLSESGVLDKLKNKWWYDKGECGPKDSGSKDKSSQALSLSNVAGVFYILVGGLGLAMLVALIEFCYKSRNEAKRMKLTFTEAMRNKARLSITGSVGENGRVLTPDCPKAVHSGPSLRQSSGLALVSSDLP
;
A
#
# COMPACT_ATOMS: atom_id res chain seq x y z
N MET A 1 18.12 88.19 81.73
CA MET A 1 16.98 87.65 82.52
C MET A 1 15.74 87.87 81.68
N SER A 2 15.22 86.87 80.96
CA SER A 2 14.49 85.67 81.39
C SER A 2 12.99 85.84 81.11
N ALA A 3 12.53 85.07 80.12
CA ALA A 3 11.28 84.30 80.10
C ALA A 3 9.91 85.01 80.25
N ARG A 4 9.12 84.95 79.16
CA ARG A 4 7.82 84.23 79.03
C ARG A 4 7.24 84.58 77.64
N GLY A 5 7.16 83.72 76.64
CA GLY A 5 7.02 82.26 76.64
C GLY A 5 5.56 81.89 76.32
N PRO A 6 5.25 81.35 75.13
CA PRO A 6 3.94 81.41 74.50
C PRO A 6 3.00 80.29 74.97
N ARG A 7 1.77 80.63 75.38
CA ARG A 7 0.70 79.64 75.65
C ARG A 7 -0.38 79.55 74.56
N LEU A 8 -0.31 80.36 73.50
CA LEU A 8 -1.31 80.34 72.42
C LEU A 8 -0.95 79.44 71.22
N LEU A 9 0.32 79.05 71.06
CA LEU A 9 0.79 78.24 69.92
C LEU A 9 0.62 76.72 70.12
N ALA A 10 0.46 76.25 71.36
CA ALA A 10 0.32 74.82 71.65
C ALA A 10 -1.09 74.26 71.37
N LEU A 11 -2.14 75.10 71.49
CA LEU A 11 -3.52 74.68 71.23
C LEU A 11 -3.83 74.56 69.72
N VAL A 12 -3.14 75.32 68.87
CA VAL A 12 -3.30 75.22 67.40
C VAL A 12 -2.47 74.07 66.82
N SER A 13 -1.33 73.72 67.44
CA SER A 13 -0.50 72.57 67.02
C SER A 13 -1.16 71.21 67.34
N CYS A 14 -1.87 71.09 68.47
CA CYS A 14 -2.61 69.85 68.80
C CYS A 14 -3.84 69.59 67.91
N LEU A 15 -4.42 70.63 67.29
CA LEU A 15 -5.54 70.48 66.35
C LEU A 15 -5.09 70.20 64.90
N TRP A 16 -3.83 70.48 64.55
CA TRP A 16 -3.24 70.11 63.26
C TRP A 16 -2.59 68.72 63.24
N GLY A 17 -2.34 68.10 64.40
CA GLY A 17 -1.83 66.73 64.51
C GLY A 17 -2.86 65.62 64.26
N VAL A 18 -4.16 65.95 64.13
CA VAL A 18 -5.25 64.97 63.95
C VAL A 18 -5.69 64.83 62.48
N ALA A 19 -5.06 65.56 61.56
CA ALA A 19 -5.39 65.54 60.12
C ALA A 19 -4.31 64.89 59.24
N MET A 20 -3.62 63.86 59.75
CA MET A 20 -2.87 62.92 58.88
C MET A 20 -3.69 61.64 58.74
N GLY A 21 -4.28 61.44 57.55
CA GLY A 21 -5.12 60.30 57.21
C GLY A 21 -4.43 58.98 57.58
N ALA A 22 -5.04 58.24 58.50
CA ALA A 22 -4.54 56.97 58.98
C ALA A 22 -4.87 55.88 57.96
N PHE A 23 -3.85 55.12 57.52
CA PHE A 23 -4.08 53.87 56.79
C PHE A 23 -4.88 52.91 57.69
N PRO A 24 -5.98 52.30 57.21
CA PRO A 24 -6.84 51.48 58.05
C PRO A 24 -6.09 50.23 58.56
N SER A 25 -6.28 49.88 59.82
CA SER A 25 -5.68 48.68 60.43
C SER A 25 -6.31 47.37 59.93
N SER A 26 -7.55 47.45 59.44
CA SER A 26 -8.27 46.36 58.77
C SER A 26 -8.71 46.79 57.37
N VAL A 27 -8.40 45.96 56.38
CA VAL A 27 -8.74 46.20 54.97
C VAL A 27 -9.85 45.23 54.57
N GLN A 28 -11.02 45.76 54.24
CA GLN A 28 -12.17 44.98 53.81
C GLN A 28 -12.04 44.61 52.32
N ILE A 29 -12.06 43.31 52.01
CA ILE A 29 -12.04 42.78 50.65
C ILE A 29 -13.28 41.94 50.37
N GLY A 30 -13.82 42.02 49.17
CA GLY A 30 -14.95 41.20 48.73
C GLY A 30 -14.47 39.90 48.11
N GLY A 31 -15.20 38.80 48.33
CA GLY A 31 -14.97 37.50 47.73
C GLY A 31 -16.22 36.98 47.04
N LEU A 32 -16.17 36.73 45.73
CA LEU A 32 -17.27 36.15 44.95
C LEU A 32 -16.88 34.75 44.46
N PHE A 33 -17.48 33.71 45.06
CA PHE A 33 -17.17 32.31 44.75
C PHE A 33 -18.38 31.60 44.16
N ILE A 34 -18.11 30.62 43.29
CA ILE A 34 -19.13 29.78 42.66
C ILE A 34 -19.47 28.65 43.62
N ARG A 35 -20.74 28.24 43.66
CA ARG A 35 -21.12 26.97 44.29
C ARG A 35 -20.37 25.83 43.58
N ASN A 36 -19.64 24.99 44.33
CA ASN A 36 -18.76 23.89 43.89
C ASN A 36 -17.27 24.22 43.67
N THR A 37 -16.81 25.46 43.91
CA THR A 37 -15.36 25.80 43.88
C THR A 37 -14.75 25.83 45.29
N ASP A 38 -14.88 24.71 46.01
CA ASP A 38 -14.48 24.62 47.41
C ASP A 38 -12.96 24.68 47.59
N GLN A 39 -12.19 24.12 46.66
CA GLN A 39 -10.73 24.12 46.73
C GLN A 39 -10.14 25.52 46.50
N GLU A 40 -10.68 26.29 45.56
CA GLU A 40 -10.29 27.68 45.30
C GLU A 40 -10.60 28.56 46.50
N TYR A 41 -11.76 28.35 47.13
CA TYR A 41 -12.14 29.05 48.36
C TYR A 41 -11.21 28.70 49.53
N THR A 42 -10.88 27.42 49.70
CA THR A 42 -9.89 26.95 50.68
C THR A 42 -8.52 27.61 50.46
N ALA A 43 -8.04 27.69 49.21
CA ALA A 43 -6.77 28.35 48.89
C ALA A 43 -6.79 29.86 49.20
N PHE A 44 -7.90 30.53 48.90
CA PHE A 44 -8.11 31.95 49.23
C PHE A 44 -8.07 32.19 50.74
N ARG A 45 -8.80 31.38 51.52
CA ARG A 45 -8.84 31.49 52.99
C ARG A 45 -7.47 31.20 53.62
N LEU A 46 -6.77 30.18 53.12
CA LEU A 46 -5.43 29.82 53.57
C LEU A 46 -4.43 30.95 53.30
N ALA A 47 -4.48 31.57 52.12
CA ALA A 47 -3.59 32.68 51.77
C ALA A 47 -3.77 33.89 52.70
N ILE A 48 -5.03 34.23 53.05
CA ILE A 48 -5.35 35.29 54.01
C ILE A 48 -4.86 34.95 55.41
N PHE A 49 -5.09 33.71 55.85
CA PHE A 49 -4.61 33.23 57.15
C PHE A 49 -3.09 33.34 57.26
N LEU A 50 -2.35 32.89 56.23
CA LEU A 50 -0.90 32.99 56.20
C LEU A 50 -0.43 34.45 56.20
N HIS A 51 -1.07 35.32 55.43
CA HIS A 51 -0.74 36.75 55.43
C HIS A 51 -0.91 37.39 56.82
N ASN A 52 -2.04 37.15 57.48
CA ASN A 52 -2.38 37.76 58.77
C ASN A 52 -1.53 37.20 59.94
N THR A 53 -1.08 35.94 59.85
CA THR A 53 -0.32 35.26 60.93
C THR A 53 1.19 35.44 60.84
N SER A 54 1.75 35.70 59.65
CA SER A 54 3.18 35.99 59.47
C SER A 54 3.42 37.44 59.04
N PRO A 55 3.23 38.43 59.93
CA PRO A 55 3.54 39.82 59.61
C PRO A 55 5.05 39.98 59.40
N ASN A 56 5.45 40.68 58.34
CA ASN A 56 6.86 41.05 58.13
C ASN A 56 7.31 41.95 59.29
N ALA A 57 8.40 41.57 59.96
CA ALA A 57 8.93 42.29 61.13
C ALA A 57 9.35 43.75 60.86
N SER A 58 9.46 44.13 59.57
CA SER A 58 9.95 45.43 59.10
C SER A 58 8.86 46.50 58.95
N GLU A 59 7.58 46.13 58.95
CA GLU A 59 6.45 47.02 58.61
C GLU A 59 5.30 46.87 59.59
N ALA A 60 4.53 47.95 59.80
CA ALA A 60 3.35 47.90 60.67
C ALA A 60 2.28 46.94 60.08
N PRO A 61 1.74 45.99 60.85
CA PRO A 61 0.79 45.02 60.34
C PRO A 61 -0.55 45.66 59.95
N PHE A 62 -1.21 45.12 58.92
CA PHE A 62 -2.62 45.35 58.62
C PHE A 62 -3.26 43.98 58.33
N ASN A 63 -4.54 43.84 58.65
CA ASN A 63 -5.25 42.57 58.47
C ASN A 63 -6.18 42.64 57.28
N LEU A 64 -6.14 41.62 56.42
CA LEU A 64 -7.14 41.43 55.37
C LEU A 64 -8.38 40.76 55.97
N VAL A 65 -9.54 41.40 55.82
CA VAL A 65 -10.83 40.92 56.31
C VAL A 65 -11.73 40.61 55.11
N PRO A 66 -11.93 39.33 54.77
CA PRO A 66 -12.74 38.95 53.62
C PRO A 66 -14.24 38.94 53.94
N HIS A 67 -15.04 39.49 53.04
CA HIS A 67 -16.50 39.33 52.99
C HIS A 67 -16.86 38.46 51.80
N VAL A 68 -17.26 37.21 52.07
CA VAL A 68 -17.44 36.19 51.04
C VAL A 68 -18.92 35.97 50.76
N ASP A 69 -19.30 36.03 49.48
CA ASP A 69 -20.62 35.64 49.00
C ASP A 69 -20.49 34.41 48.07
N ASN A 70 -21.20 33.34 48.40
CA ASN A 70 -21.28 32.13 47.59
C ASN A 70 -22.50 32.22 46.66
N ILE A 71 -22.23 32.43 45.38
CA ILE A 71 -23.26 32.71 44.37
C ILE A 71 -23.22 31.72 43.21
N GLU A 72 -24.32 31.69 42.47
CA GLU A 72 -24.39 30.99 41.19
C GLU A 72 -24.05 31.97 40.06
N THR A 73 -22.84 31.88 39.53
CA THR A 73 -22.30 32.84 38.55
C THR A 73 -22.91 32.74 37.16
N ALA A 74 -23.66 31.68 36.87
CA ALA A 74 -24.46 31.57 35.64
C ALA A 74 -25.63 32.58 35.62
N ASN A 75 -26.09 33.02 36.80
CA ASN A 75 -27.16 34.00 36.94
C ASN A 75 -26.60 35.41 37.16
N SER A 76 -26.57 36.21 36.10
CA SER A 76 -26.09 37.60 36.13
C SER A 76 -26.84 38.49 37.14
N PHE A 77 -28.09 38.20 37.46
CA PHE A 77 -28.83 38.93 38.48
C PHE A 77 -28.30 38.66 39.89
N ALA A 78 -27.97 37.39 40.20
CA ALA A 78 -27.36 37.03 41.49
C ALA A 78 -25.98 37.67 41.66
N VAL A 79 -25.19 37.70 40.59
CA VAL A 79 -23.89 38.39 40.55
C VAL A 79 -24.06 39.89 40.77
N THR A 80 -25.07 40.52 40.15
CA THR A 80 -25.37 41.94 40.33
C THR A 80 -25.71 42.26 41.79
N ASN A 81 -26.61 41.49 42.40
CA ASN A 81 -27.00 41.69 43.80
C ASN A 81 -25.82 41.51 44.77
N ALA A 82 -24.99 40.48 44.56
CA ALA A 82 -23.80 40.25 45.37
C ALA A 82 -22.77 41.37 45.19
N PHE A 83 -22.54 41.83 43.96
CA PHE A 83 -21.66 42.97 43.70
C PHE A 83 -22.15 44.23 44.42
N CYS A 84 -23.45 44.52 44.35
CA CYS A 84 -24.07 45.65 45.03
C CYS A 84 -23.97 45.56 46.56
N SER A 85 -24.15 44.36 47.13
CA SER A 85 -23.92 44.07 48.55
C SER A 85 -22.47 44.33 48.97
N GLN A 86 -21.50 43.91 48.15
CA GLN A 86 -20.08 44.17 48.41
C GLN A 86 -19.74 45.66 48.30
N TYR A 87 -20.31 46.34 47.30
CA TYR A 87 -20.15 47.78 47.13
C TYR A 87 -20.68 48.55 48.33
N SER A 88 -21.92 48.26 48.76
CA SER A 88 -22.56 48.94 49.90
C SER A 88 -21.83 48.72 51.22
N ARG A 89 -21.19 47.55 51.40
CA ARG A 89 -20.31 47.24 52.53
C ARG A 89 -19.01 48.03 52.54
N GLY A 90 -18.63 48.64 51.42
CA GLY A 90 -17.48 49.51 51.35
C GLY A 90 -16.16 48.82 51.02
N VAL A 91 -16.17 47.63 50.42
CA VAL A 91 -14.93 46.88 50.11
C VAL A 91 -14.00 47.65 49.16
N PHE A 92 -12.69 47.44 49.33
CA PHE A 92 -11.65 48.13 48.54
C PHE A 92 -11.28 47.40 47.24
N ALA A 93 -11.39 46.08 47.23
CA ALA A 93 -11.12 45.24 46.06
C ALA A 93 -12.01 43.99 46.15
N ILE A 94 -12.36 43.44 45.00
CA ILE A 94 -13.15 42.22 44.90
C ILE A 94 -12.28 41.14 44.26
N PHE A 95 -12.14 40.00 44.93
CA PHE A 95 -11.65 38.78 44.33
C PHE A 95 -12.85 37.95 43.88
N GLY A 96 -12.88 37.54 42.62
CA GLY A 96 -14.05 36.86 42.10
C GLY A 96 -13.80 35.93 40.94
N LEU A 97 -14.51 34.82 40.93
CA LEU A 97 -14.69 33.98 39.76
C LEU A 97 -15.87 34.50 38.94
N TYR A 98 -15.71 34.54 37.63
CA TYR A 98 -16.80 34.78 36.70
C TYR A 98 -16.90 33.66 35.68
N ASP A 99 -18.09 33.57 35.10
CA ASP A 99 -18.43 32.72 33.96
C ASP A 99 -18.64 33.60 32.71
N LYS A 100 -18.68 33.01 31.52
CA LYS A 100 -18.94 33.72 30.25
C LYS A 100 -20.22 34.53 30.26
N ARG A 101 -21.26 34.10 30.98
CA ARG A 101 -22.52 34.84 31.07
C ARG A 101 -22.43 36.05 31.99
N SER A 102 -21.60 35.99 33.04
CA SER A 102 -21.47 37.03 34.07
C SER A 102 -20.29 37.97 33.87
N VAL A 103 -19.33 37.63 33.00
CA VAL A 103 -18.12 38.43 32.77
C VAL A 103 -18.43 39.85 32.32
N HIS A 104 -19.40 40.03 31.40
CA HIS A 104 -19.80 41.35 30.91
C HIS A 104 -20.47 42.20 32.01
N THR A 105 -21.23 41.56 32.90
CA THR A 105 -21.86 42.23 34.04
C THR A 105 -20.79 42.77 34.99
N LEU A 106 -19.85 41.92 35.42
CA LEU A 106 -18.80 42.31 36.36
C LEU A 106 -17.84 43.35 35.78
N THR A 107 -17.37 43.15 34.54
CA THR A 107 -16.49 44.13 33.86
C THR A 107 -17.17 45.50 33.72
N SER A 108 -18.47 45.53 33.38
CA SER A 108 -19.24 46.77 33.29
C SER A 108 -19.38 47.49 34.63
N PHE A 109 -19.70 46.77 35.72
CA PHE A 109 -19.82 47.36 37.05
C PHE A 109 -18.48 47.85 37.61
N CYS A 110 -17.40 47.07 37.42
CA CYS A 110 -16.05 47.45 37.83
C CYS A 110 -15.58 48.72 37.10
N GLY A 111 -15.84 48.82 35.80
CA GLY A 111 -15.54 50.01 34.99
C GLY A 111 -16.34 51.24 35.43
N ALA A 112 -17.62 51.09 35.75
CA ALA A 112 -18.48 52.21 36.14
C ALA A 112 -18.19 52.74 37.56
N LEU A 113 -17.89 51.85 38.51
CA LEU A 113 -17.76 52.19 39.94
C LEU A 113 -16.31 52.31 40.43
N HIS A 114 -15.34 52.08 39.54
CA HIS A 114 -13.89 52.08 39.82
C HIS A 114 -13.50 51.13 40.96
N ILE A 115 -13.99 49.88 40.91
CA ILE A 115 -13.60 48.82 41.86
C ILE A 115 -12.80 47.77 41.12
N SER A 116 -11.58 47.54 41.60
CA SER A 116 -10.69 46.53 41.03
C SER A 116 -11.19 45.11 41.32
N LEU A 117 -11.41 44.34 40.24
CA LEU A 117 -11.71 42.91 40.26
C LEU A 117 -10.45 42.10 39.98
N ILE A 118 -10.09 41.20 40.88
CA ILE A 118 -8.99 40.24 40.70
C ILE A 118 -9.60 38.87 40.44
N THR A 119 -9.21 38.22 39.36
CA THR A 119 -9.85 36.96 38.94
C THR A 119 -8.88 35.90 38.42
N PRO A 120 -9.06 34.62 38.82
CA PRO A 120 -8.35 33.48 38.23
C PRO A 120 -9.13 32.84 37.06
N SER A 121 -10.26 33.42 36.65
CA SER A 121 -11.07 32.95 35.50
C SER A 121 -10.35 33.13 34.15
N PHE A 122 -10.97 32.66 33.06
CA PHE A 122 -10.39 32.76 31.72
C PHE A 122 -10.19 34.23 31.28
N PRO A 123 -9.13 34.53 30.50
CA PRO A 123 -8.84 35.89 30.09
C PRO A 123 -9.87 36.44 29.09
N THR A 124 -10.21 37.74 29.20
CA THR A 124 -11.11 38.42 28.26
C THR A 124 -10.33 39.15 27.17
N GLU A 125 -10.88 39.20 25.95
CA GLU A 125 -10.23 39.85 24.81
C GLU A 125 -10.47 41.36 24.71
N GLY A 126 -11.51 41.88 25.37
CA GLY A 126 -11.81 43.32 25.40
C GLY A 126 -10.84 44.11 26.30
N GLU A 127 -10.68 45.39 26.00
CA GLU A 127 -9.98 46.35 26.87
C GLU A 127 -10.81 46.63 28.13
N SER A 128 -10.77 45.74 29.11
CA SER A 128 -11.48 45.92 30.38
C SER A 128 -10.63 46.70 31.38
N GLN A 129 -11.12 47.85 31.82
CA GLN A 129 -10.53 48.62 32.91
C GLN A 129 -10.96 48.03 34.27
N PHE A 130 -10.16 48.24 35.31
CA PHE A 130 -10.41 47.75 36.68
C PHE A 130 -10.52 46.22 36.81
N THR A 131 -9.96 45.45 35.87
CA THR A 131 -9.90 43.99 35.96
C THR A 131 -8.47 43.49 35.88
N LEU A 132 -8.10 42.61 36.80
CA LEU A 132 -6.79 41.97 36.89
C LEU A 132 -6.93 40.48 36.69
N GLN A 133 -6.41 39.98 35.56
CA GLN A 133 -6.54 38.59 35.13
C GLN A 133 -5.28 37.82 35.52
N LEU A 134 -5.43 36.90 36.47
CA LEU A 134 -4.32 36.09 36.96
C LEU A 134 -3.98 34.94 36.01
N ARG A 135 -4.96 34.45 35.25
CA ARG A 135 -4.76 33.33 34.32
C ARG A 135 -4.01 33.83 33.06
N PRO A 136 -2.85 33.26 32.71
CA PRO A 136 -2.17 33.57 31.47
C PRO A 136 -2.93 33.06 30.24
N SER A 137 -2.61 33.62 29.07
CA SER A 137 -3.14 33.15 27.79
C SER A 137 -2.42 31.88 27.34
N ILE A 138 -3.18 30.85 26.95
CA ILE A 138 -2.64 29.60 26.39
C ILE A 138 -2.51 29.64 24.86
N ARG A 139 -3.10 30.66 24.21
CA ARG A 139 -3.19 30.80 22.75
C ARG A 139 -1.83 30.65 22.06
N GLY A 140 -0.83 31.41 22.50
CA GLY A 140 0.50 31.41 21.88
C GLY A 140 1.23 30.07 22.02
N ALA A 141 1.12 29.45 23.19
CA ALA A 141 1.74 28.17 23.49
C ALA A 141 1.14 27.02 22.68
N LEU A 142 -0.20 26.99 22.57
CA LEU A 142 -0.89 25.97 21.79
C LEU A 142 -0.52 26.05 20.30
N LEU A 143 -0.50 27.25 19.72
CA LEU A 143 -0.09 27.44 18.32
C LEU A 143 1.37 27.04 18.09
N SER A 144 2.27 27.41 19.01
CA SER A 144 3.69 27.02 18.92
C SER A 144 3.88 25.50 19.00
N LEU A 145 3.06 24.81 19.80
CA LEU A 145 3.09 23.35 19.91
C LEU A 145 2.55 22.67 18.64
N LEU A 146 1.49 23.22 18.03
CA LEU A 146 0.96 22.72 16.75
C LEU A 146 1.97 22.89 15.61
N ASP A 147 2.66 24.03 15.56
CA ASP A 147 3.73 24.28 14.61
C ASP A 147 4.92 23.33 14.85
N HIS A 148 5.28 23.06 16.12
CA HIS A 148 6.36 22.12 16.46
C HIS A 148 6.09 20.69 15.96
N TYR A 149 4.85 20.22 16.04
CA TYR A 149 4.47 18.89 15.57
C TYR A 149 4.16 18.81 14.06
N ASP A 150 4.20 19.93 13.33
CA ASP A 150 3.83 20.02 11.91
C ASP A 150 2.44 19.43 11.61
N TRP A 151 1.44 19.84 12.41
CA TRP A 151 0.07 19.34 12.30
C TRP A 151 -0.76 20.11 11.26
N ASN A 152 -1.01 19.46 10.12
CA ASN A 152 -1.83 20.04 9.04
C ASN A 152 -3.31 19.61 9.06
N ARG A 153 -3.66 18.53 9.75
CA ARG A 153 -5.04 18.02 9.88
C ARG A 153 -5.27 17.47 11.28
N PHE A 154 -6.30 17.95 11.96
CA PHE A 154 -6.66 17.53 13.31
C PHE A 154 -8.11 17.92 13.68
N VAL A 155 -8.62 17.29 14.72
CA VAL A 155 -9.93 17.59 15.31
C VAL A 155 -9.75 18.51 16.52
N PHE A 156 -10.52 19.59 16.59
CA PHE A 156 -10.54 20.52 17.72
C PHE A 156 -11.85 20.35 18.49
N LEU A 157 -11.78 19.76 19.68
CA LEU A 157 -12.91 19.59 20.59
C LEU A 157 -12.92 20.74 21.57
N TYR A 158 -14.00 21.50 21.61
CA TYR A 158 -14.06 22.70 22.45
C TYR A 158 -15.40 22.87 23.17
N ASP A 159 -15.32 23.67 24.23
CA ASP A 159 -16.44 24.13 25.03
C ASP A 159 -16.66 25.63 24.82
N THR A 160 -17.90 26.10 25.01
CA THR A 160 -18.18 27.52 24.91
C THR A 160 -18.01 28.27 26.24
N ASP A 161 -17.90 27.57 27.38
CA ASP A 161 -17.81 28.16 28.73
C ASP A 161 -16.55 29.01 28.95
N ARG A 162 -15.42 28.64 28.32
CA ARG A 162 -14.13 29.38 28.44
C ARG A 162 -13.91 30.44 27.34
N GLY A 163 -14.92 30.68 26.51
CA GLY A 163 -14.87 31.65 25.41
C GLY A 163 -14.32 31.09 24.09
N TYR A 164 -14.33 31.93 23.04
CA TYR A 164 -13.97 31.51 21.66
C TYR A 164 -12.55 31.92 21.23
N ALA A 165 -11.77 32.55 22.12
CA ALA A 165 -10.46 33.13 21.81
C ALA A 165 -9.48 32.10 21.19
N ILE A 166 -9.43 30.89 21.75
CA ILE A 166 -8.55 29.82 21.27
C ILE A 166 -9.02 29.30 19.90
N LEU A 167 -10.33 29.12 19.73
CA LEU A 167 -10.93 28.67 18.47
C LEU A 167 -10.65 29.67 17.34
N GLN A 168 -10.86 30.97 17.59
CA GLN A 168 -10.59 32.03 16.62
C GLN A 168 -9.12 32.04 16.20
N ALA A 169 -8.21 31.94 17.18
CA ALA A 169 -6.78 31.87 16.90
C ALA A 169 -6.36 30.69 16.03
N ILE A 170 -6.94 29.51 16.28
CA ILE A 170 -6.67 28.31 15.47
C ILE A 170 -7.23 28.49 14.06
N MET A 171 -8.43 29.04 13.90
CA MET A 171 -9.05 29.25 12.59
C MET A 171 -8.32 30.30 11.75
N GLU A 172 -7.86 31.40 12.37
CA GLU A 172 -6.99 32.39 11.73
C GLU A 172 -5.70 31.76 11.20
N LYS A 173 -5.04 30.95 12.05
CA LYS A 173 -3.80 30.26 11.67
C LYS A 173 -4.04 29.19 10.60
N ALA A 174 -5.17 28.49 10.68
CA ALA A 174 -5.57 27.49 9.70
C ALA A 174 -5.78 28.10 8.30
N GLY A 175 -6.36 29.30 8.22
CA GLY A 175 -6.48 30.03 6.96
C GLY A 175 -5.14 30.45 6.35
N GLN A 176 -4.14 30.75 7.17
CA GLN A 176 -2.79 31.11 6.72
C GLN A 176 -1.98 29.89 6.25
N ASN A 177 -2.07 28.78 6.99
CA ASN A 177 -1.24 27.58 6.77
C ASN A 177 -1.97 26.46 5.99
N ASN A 178 -3.18 26.72 5.49
CA ASN A 178 -4.05 25.73 4.83
C ASN A 178 -4.31 24.46 5.68
N TRP A 179 -4.52 24.63 7.00
CA TRP A 179 -4.84 23.50 7.88
C TRP A 179 -6.28 23.01 7.70
N GLN A 180 -6.47 21.69 7.77
CA GLN A 180 -7.78 21.04 7.79
C GLN A 180 -8.22 20.78 9.23
N VAL A 181 -8.95 21.73 9.81
CA VAL A 181 -9.42 21.65 11.20
C VAL A 181 -10.90 21.29 11.26
N SER A 182 -11.23 20.19 11.94
CA SER A 182 -12.62 19.84 12.27
C SER A 182 -12.96 20.31 13.67
N ALA A 183 -13.60 21.48 13.80
CA ALA A 183 -14.01 22.02 15.10
C ALA A 183 -15.39 21.50 15.53
N ILE A 184 -15.48 20.92 16.73
CA ILE A 184 -16.69 20.28 17.25
C ILE A 184 -16.95 20.77 18.66
N CYS A 185 -18.13 21.34 18.89
CA CYS A 185 -18.59 21.77 20.21
C CYS A 185 -19.20 20.58 20.97
N VAL A 186 -18.79 20.37 22.22
CA VAL A 186 -19.22 19.22 23.04
C VAL A 186 -20.06 19.59 24.28
N GLU A 187 -20.55 20.83 24.36
CA GLU A 187 -21.26 21.37 25.54
C GLU A 187 -22.50 20.55 25.96
N SER A 188 -23.25 20.00 25.00
CA SER A 188 -24.51 19.26 25.24
C SER A 188 -24.38 17.73 25.10
N PHE A 189 -23.18 17.18 25.28
CA PHE A 189 -22.92 15.77 24.98
C PHE A 189 -23.13 14.88 26.19
N ASN A 190 -24.03 13.89 26.03
CA ASN A 190 -24.13 12.76 26.95
C ASN A 190 -23.07 11.70 26.59
N ASP A 191 -22.81 10.76 27.48
CA ASP A 191 -21.84 9.65 27.27
C ASP A 191 -22.08 8.89 25.95
N ALA A 192 -23.34 8.64 25.59
CA ALA A 192 -23.68 8.00 24.32
C ALA A 192 -23.32 8.86 23.09
N SER A 193 -23.46 10.18 23.19
CA SER A 193 -23.07 11.11 22.14
C SER A 193 -21.55 11.16 21.98
N TYR A 194 -20.79 11.11 23.08
CA TYR A 194 -19.33 10.98 23.02
C TYR A 194 -18.88 9.72 22.30
N ARG A 195 -19.48 8.56 22.60
CA ARG A 195 -19.14 7.30 21.92
C ARG A 195 -19.43 7.35 20.42
N ARG A 196 -20.61 7.84 20.03
CA ARG A 196 -20.98 8.01 18.61
C ARG A 196 -20.00 8.94 17.89
N LEU A 197 -19.64 10.06 18.51
CA LEU A 197 -18.65 10.98 17.96
C LEU A 197 -17.30 10.31 17.74
N LEU A 198 -16.79 9.58 18.74
CA LEU A 198 -15.50 8.89 18.65
C LEU A 198 -15.52 7.79 17.58
N GLU A 199 -16.64 7.09 17.40
CA GLU A 199 -16.81 6.10 16.32
C GLU A 199 -16.85 6.76 14.94
N ASP A 200 -17.56 7.88 14.78
CA ASP A 200 -17.63 8.62 13.51
C ASP A 200 -16.27 9.22 13.13
N LEU A 201 -15.52 9.73 14.10
CA LEU A 201 -14.16 10.24 13.89
C LEU A 201 -13.18 9.11 13.55
N ASP A 202 -13.33 7.93 14.15
CA ASP A 202 -12.53 6.76 13.79
C ASP A 202 -12.86 6.23 12.38
N ARG A 203 -14.14 6.26 11.96
CA ARG A 203 -14.52 5.96 10.57
C ARG A 203 -13.83 6.88 9.57
N ARG A 204 -13.64 8.15 9.93
CA ARG A 204 -12.87 9.14 9.13
C ARG A 204 -11.35 8.99 9.26
N GLN A 205 -10.87 8.05 10.07
CA GLN A 205 -9.46 7.85 10.42
C GLN A 205 -8.78 9.08 11.04
N GLU A 206 -9.53 9.88 11.81
CA GLU A 206 -8.96 11.00 12.57
C GLU A 206 -8.24 10.48 13.83
N LYS A 207 -6.94 10.78 13.95
CA LYS A 207 -6.08 10.30 15.05
C LYS A 207 -5.47 11.42 15.90
N LYS A 208 -5.61 12.68 15.46
CA LYS A 208 -5.00 13.87 16.07
C LYS A 208 -6.08 14.76 16.66
N PHE A 209 -6.02 14.99 17.96
CA PHE A 209 -7.05 15.68 18.71
C PHE A 209 -6.44 16.79 19.56
N VAL A 210 -7.02 17.98 19.47
CA VAL A 210 -6.77 19.10 20.38
C VAL A 210 -8.03 19.26 21.22
N ILE A 211 -7.90 19.18 22.54
CA ILE A 211 -9.01 19.17 23.48
C ILE A 211 -8.94 20.41 24.36
N ASP A 212 -9.91 21.29 24.19
CA ASP A 212 -10.10 22.50 24.96
C ASP A 212 -11.42 22.40 25.74
N LEU A 213 -11.40 21.62 26.84
CA LEU A 213 -12.53 21.48 27.78
C LEU A 213 -12.19 21.87 29.23
N GLU A 214 -13.23 22.16 30.02
CA GLU A 214 -13.10 22.29 31.47
C GLU A 214 -12.66 20.96 32.13
N PRO A 215 -11.97 20.99 33.29
CA PRO A 215 -11.42 19.78 33.90
C PRO A 215 -12.44 18.66 34.13
N GLU A 216 -13.65 18.97 34.57
CA GLU A 216 -14.71 17.98 34.83
C GLU A 216 -15.18 17.28 33.56
N ARG A 217 -15.45 18.06 32.49
CA ARG A 217 -15.86 17.51 31.18
C ARG A 217 -14.72 16.76 30.49
N LEU A 218 -13.50 17.26 30.64
CA LEU A 218 -12.30 16.61 30.13
C LEU A 218 -12.13 15.22 30.75
N GLN A 219 -12.34 15.08 32.06
CA GLN A 219 -12.27 13.78 32.73
C GLN A 219 -13.31 12.80 32.19
N ASN A 220 -14.57 13.23 32.01
CA ASN A 220 -15.60 12.37 31.39
C ASN A 220 -15.19 11.95 29.96
N LEU A 221 -14.76 12.90 29.12
CA LEU A 221 -14.31 12.59 27.75
C LEU A 221 -13.17 11.57 27.74
N LEU A 222 -12.18 11.71 28.64
CA LEU A 222 -11.05 10.78 28.73
C LEU A 222 -11.50 9.37 29.13
N GLU A 223 -12.47 9.24 30.03
CA GLU A 223 -13.07 7.96 30.37
C GLU A 223 -13.78 7.32 29.18
N GLN A 224 -14.52 8.10 28.39
CA GLN A 224 -15.16 7.60 27.17
C GLN A 224 -14.12 7.18 26.11
N ILE A 225 -13.03 7.94 25.90
CA ILE A 225 -11.93 7.58 24.98
C ILE A 225 -11.33 6.22 25.36
N VAL A 226 -11.12 5.98 26.65
CA VAL A 226 -10.62 4.69 27.14
C VAL A 226 -11.65 3.59 26.89
N SER A 227 -12.93 3.83 27.17
CA SER A 227 -14.00 2.85 26.99
C SER A 227 -14.16 2.36 25.54
N VAL A 228 -13.98 3.23 24.54
CA VAL A 228 -14.05 2.89 23.10
C VAL A 228 -12.69 2.39 22.58
N GLY A 229 -11.67 2.29 23.43
CA GLY A 229 -10.35 1.79 23.07
C GLY A 229 -9.57 2.73 22.14
N LYS A 230 -9.81 4.05 22.19
CA LYS A 230 -9.14 5.05 21.34
C LYS A 230 -7.90 5.68 22.01
N HIS A 231 -7.37 5.02 23.04
CA HIS A 231 -6.14 5.39 23.75
C HIS A 231 -4.93 4.55 23.27
N VAL A 232 -5.07 3.82 22.14
CA VAL A 232 -4.04 2.95 21.57
C VAL A 232 -2.97 3.70 20.79
N LYS A 233 -1.85 3.01 20.50
CA LYS A 233 -0.78 3.52 19.63
C LYS A 233 -1.32 4.00 18.27
N GLY A 234 -0.89 5.18 17.86
CA GLY A 234 -1.34 5.87 16.64
C GLY A 234 -2.19 7.11 16.92
N TYR A 235 -2.82 7.22 18.09
CA TYR A 235 -3.54 8.41 18.52
C TYR A 235 -2.63 9.43 19.20
N HIS A 236 -2.92 10.72 19.02
CA HIS A 236 -2.23 11.82 19.70
C HIS A 236 -3.24 12.87 20.18
N TYR A 237 -3.23 13.15 21.48
CA TYR A 237 -4.07 14.12 22.17
C TYR A 237 -3.25 15.29 22.72
N ILE A 238 -3.68 16.52 22.45
CA ILE A 238 -3.14 17.75 23.04
C ILE A 238 -4.21 18.33 23.98
N MET A 239 -3.88 18.50 25.25
CA MET A 239 -4.75 19.08 26.27
C MET A 239 -4.47 20.59 26.40
N ALA A 240 -5.44 21.41 26.01
CA ALA A 240 -5.37 22.87 26.11
C ALA A 240 -5.83 23.35 27.51
N ASN A 241 -5.10 22.93 28.54
CA ASN A 241 -5.30 23.38 29.91
C ASN A 241 -3.96 23.68 30.59
N LEU A 242 -4.00 24.39 31.72
CA LEU A 242 -2.82 24.82 32.48
C LEU A 242 -2.46 23.88 33.64
N GLY A 243 -3.19 22.77 33.79
CA GLY A 243 -3.09 21.81 34.88
C GLY A 243 -3.00 20.38 34.35
N PHE A 244 -1.95 20.06 33.60
CA PHE A 244 -1.74 18.71 33.06
C PHE A 244 -1.66 17.63 34.15
N LYS A 245 -1.03 17.95 35.29
CA LYS A 245 -0.91 17.03 36.45
C LYS A 245 -2.17 16.99 37.33
N ASP A 246 -3.12 17.88 37.08
CA ASP A 246 -4.37 17.93 37.85
C ASP A 246 -5.35 16.81 37.42
N ILE A 247 -5.09 16.17 36.26
CA ILE A 247 -5.93 15.13 35.67
C ILE A 247 -5.32 13.75 35.86
N SER A 248 -6.15 12.76 36.17
CA SER A 248 -5.73 11.36 36.20
C SER A 248 -5.48 10.81 34.79
N LEU A 249 -4.21 10.56 34.46
CA LEU A 249 -3.78 10.05 33.15
C LEU A 249 -3.28 8.59 33.21
N GLU A 250 -3.45 7.89 34.33
CA GLU A 250 -2.92 6.54 34.56
C GLU A 250 -3.38 5.54 33.49
N ARG A 251 -4.66 5.61 33.07
CA ARG A 251 -5.23 4.73 32.03
C ARG A 251 -4.60 4.97 30.64
N PHE A 252 -4.09 6.17 30.37
CA PHE A 252 -3.43 6.49 29.11
C PHE A 252 -1.96 6.05 29.10
N MET A 253 -1.32 5.89 30.25
CA MET A 253 0.09 5.46 30.35
C MET A 253 0.35 4.10 29.71
N HIS A 254 -0.62 3.18 29.78
CA HIS A 254 -0.51 1.83 29.23
C HIS A 254 -1.15 1.66 27.85
N GLY A 255 -1.86 2.67 27.33
CA GLY A 255 -2.53 2.60 26.04
C GLY A 255 -1.61 2.77 24.83
N GLY A 256 -0.59 3.62 24.96
CA GLY A 256 0.38 3.90 23.89
C GLY A 256 0.02 5.08 22.97
N ALA A 257 -1.09 5.79 23.23
CA ALA A 257 -1.35 7.10 22.63
C ALA A 257 -0.42 8.19 23.20
N ASN A 258 0.00 9.13 22.36
CA ASN A 258 0.78 10.28 22.82
C ASN A 258 -0.16 11.32 23.42
N VAL A 259 0.14 11.80 24.62
CA VAL A 259 -0.66 12.84 25.29
C VAL A 259 0.28 13.98 25.69
N THR A 260 -0.02 15.19 25.25
CA THR A 260 0.71 16.40 25.62
C THR A 260 -0.21 17.42 26.27
N GLY A 261 0.35 18.30 27.09
CA GLY A 261 -0.38 19.40 27.69
C GLY A 261 0.53 20.38 28.41
N PHE A 262 -0.07 21.35 29.07
CA PHE A 262 0.65 22.45 29.70
C PHE A 262 0.47 22.43 31.21
N GLN A 263 1.53 22.84 31.92
CA GLN A 263 1.54 22.95 33.36
C GLN A 263 2.03 24.34 33.75
N LEU A 264 1.21 25.07 34.50
CA LEU A 264 1.57 26.39 34.99
C LEU A 264 2.32 26.34 36.32
N VAL A 265 1.93 25.42 37.22
CA VAL A 265 2.51 25.30 38.56
C VAL A 265 3.65 24.29 38.52
N ASP A 266 4.87 24.76 38.82
CA ASP A 266 6.04 23.89 38.97
C ASP A 266 6.15 23.38 40.42
N PHE A 267 5.74 22.13 40.62
CA PHE A 267 5.80 21.42 41.90
C PHE A 267 7.23 21.17 42.42
N SER A 268 8.28 21.42 41.63
CA SER A 268 9.67 21.32 42.09
C SER A 268 10.14 22.57 42.85
N THR A 269 9.42 23.69 42.74
CA THR A 269 9.82 24.95 43.37
C THR A 269 9.72 24.86 44.91
N PRO A 270 10.73 25.32 45.68
CA PRO A 270 10.71 25.24 47.15
C PRO A 270 9.49 25.91 47.81
N MET A 271 8.97 26.98 47.22
CA MET A 271 7.75 27.65 47.70
C MET A 271 6.53 26.74 47.61
N VAL A 272 6.35 26.07 46.47
CA VAL A 272 5.23 25.13 46.23
C VAL A 272 5.37 23.92 47.14
N LEU A 273 6.58 23.36 47.31
CA LEU A 273 6.83 22.25 48.24
C LEU A 273 6.49 22.61 49.70
N LYS A 274 6.84 23.80 50.17
CA LYS A 274 6.47 24.28 51.51
C LYS A 274 4.96 24.43 51.67
N LEU A 275 4.28 24.94 50.64
CA LEU A 275 2.82 25.04 50.66
C LEU A 275 2.18 23.65 50.68
N MET A 276 2.64 22.72 49.83
CA MET A 276 2.16 21.34 49.78
C MET A 276 2.29 20.62 51.13
N GLN A 277 3.42 20.79 51.82
CA GLN A 277 3.62 20.22 53.16
C GLN A 277 2.63 20.75 54.19
N ARG A 278 2.17 22.01 54.04
CA ARG A 278 1.15 22.61 54.90
C ARG A 278 -0.25 22.19 54.47
N TRP A 279 -0.51 22.16 53.16
CA TRP A 279 -1.77 21.76 52.55
C TRP A 279 -2.19 20.35 52.99
N ASN A 280 -1.24 19.40 52.94
CA ASN A 280 -1.47 18.02 53.36
C ASN A 280 -1.74 17.85 54.88
N LYS A 281 -1.53 18.90 55.69
CA LYS A 281 -1.78 18.91 57.13
C LYS A 281 -3.08 19.63 57.52
N LEU A 282 -3.81 20.19 56.55
CA LEU A 282 -5.07 20.87 56.81
C LEU A 282 -6.15 19.85 57.19
N ASP A 283 -7.02 20.24 58.12
CA ASP A 283 -8.21 19.45 58.45
C ASP A 283 -9.28 19.66 57.39
N GLN A 284 -9.74 18.56 56.79
CA GLN A 284 -10.75 18.52 55.74
C GLN A 284 -12.08 19.14 56.17
N ARG A 285 -12.41 19.08 57.48
CA ARG A 285 -13.64 19.68 58.02
C ARG A 285 -13.61 21.20 57.98
N GLU A 286 -12.43 21.80 58.16
CA GLU A 286 -12.27 23.24 58.14
C GLU A 286 -11.95 23.78 56.72
N TYR A 287 -11.25 22.97 55.92
CA TYR A 287 -10.77 23.31 54.59
C TYR A 287 -11.20 22.22 53.58
N PRO A 288 -12.44 22.29 53.05
CA PRO A 288 -12.93 21.31 52.09
C PRO A 288 -12.08 21.30 50.80
N GLY A 289 -11.86 20.12 50.23
CA GLY A 289 -11.06 19.94 49.01
C GLY A 289 -9.54 19.88 49.23
N SER A 290 -9.07 19.80 50.48
CA SER A 290 -7.64 19.67 50.84
C SER A 290 -7.03 18.30 50.55
N ASP A 291 -7.84 17.29 50.21
CA ASP A 291 -7.41 15.89 50.03
C ASP A 291 -6.57 15.65 48.76
N SER A 292 -6.71 16.56 47.79
CA SER A 292 -5.97 16.53 46.53
C SER A 292 -4.98 17.69 46.48
N PRO A 293 -3.88 17.56 45.69
CA PRO A 293 -3.01 18.70 45.44
C PRO A 293 -3.80 19.90 44.91
N PRO A 294 -3.36 21.14 45.21
CA PRO A 294 -4.04 22.33 44.76
C PRO A 294 -4.01 22.40 43.23
N LYS A 295 -5.20 22.52 42.62
CA LYS A 295 -5.37 22.78 41.18
C LYS A 295 -4.67 24.07 40.78
N TYR A 296 -4.40 24.25 39.48
CA TYR A 296 -3.85 25.51 38.98
C TYR A 296 -4.77 26.72 39.29
N THR A 297 -6.10 26.55 39.31
CA THR A 297 -7.07 27.59 39.70
C THR A 297 -6.93 27.99 41.16
N SER A 298 -6.75 27.02 42.04
CA SER A 298 -6.49 27.22 43.47
C SER A 298 -5.14 27.91 43.71
N ALA A 299 -4.10 27.55 42.95
CA ALA A 299 -2.81 28.23 42.98
C ALA A 299 -2.91 29.70 42.53
N LEU A 300 -3.70 29.98 41.48
CA LEU A 300 -3.99 31.35 41.07
C LEU A 300 -4.79 32.12 42.13
N ALA A 301 -5.73 31.50 42.83
CA ALA A 301 -6.47 32.14 43.92
C ALA A 301 -5.54 32.54 45.08
N TYR A 302 -4.61 31.66 45.45
CA TYR A 302 -3.58 31.95 46.43
C TYR A 302 -2.69 33.14 46.01
N ASP A 303 -2.20 33.10 44.77
CA ASP A 303 -1.38 34.18 44.21
C ASP A 303 -2.15 35.50 44.11
N GLY A 304 -3.45 35.47 43.83
CA GLY A 304 -4.33 36.64 43.81
C GLY A 304 -4.39 37.38 45.14
N VAL A 305 -4.44 36.64 46.26
CA VAL A 305 -4.37 37.23 47.61
C VAL A 305 -3.00 37.86 47.86
N MET A 306 -1.91 37.23 47.41
CA MET A 306 -0.57 37.79 47.53
C MET A 306 -0.41 39.08 46.71
N VAL A 307 -0.97 39.14 45.50
CA VAL A 307 -0.99 40.35 44.67
C VAL A 307 -1.76 41.47 45.36
N MET A 308 -2.95 41.18 45.91
CA MET A 308 -3.74 42.17 46.65
C MET A 308 -2.98 42.69 47.89
N ALA A 309 -2.41 41.79 48.68
CA ALA A 309 -1.62 42.14 49.85
C ALA A 309 -0.44 43.06 49.51
N GLU A 310 0.29 42.76 48.43
CA GLU A 310 1.43 43.58 47.98
C GLU A 310 0.98 44.93 47.43
N ALA A 311 -0.16 45.00 46.74
CA ALA A 311 -0.73 46.27 46.31
C ALA A 311 -1.09 47.18 47.49
N PHE A 312 -1.74 46.64 48.54
CA PHE A 312 -2.04 47.40 49.76
C PHE A 312 -0.77 47.88 50.48
N ARG A 313 0.29 47.06 50.51
CA ARG A 313 1.61 47.47 51.05
C ARG A 313 2.18 48.65 50.26
N ASN A 314 2.14 48.59 48.93
CA ASN A 314 2.67 49.65 48.08
C ASN A 314 1.88 50.96 48.20
N LEU A 315 0.55 50.89 48.28
CA LEU A 315 -0.31 52.06 48.55
C LEU A 315 0.04 52.73 49.88
N ARG A 316 0.31 51.93 50.91
CA ARG A 316 0.75 52.43 52.21
C ARG A 316 2.12 53.10 52.15
N ARG A 317 3.09 52.51 51.43
CA ARG A 317 4.43 53.10 51.20
C ARG A 317 4.33 54.44 50.47
N GLN A 318 3.40 54.55 49.52
CA GLN A 318 3.11 55.77 48.78
C GLN A 318 2.30 56.80 49.60
N LYS A 319 1.89 56.46 50.83
CA LYS A 319 1.07 57.29 51.73
C LYS A 319 -0.26 57.73 51.11
N VAL A 320 -0.86 56.87 50.28
CA VAL A 320 -2.19 57.09 49.72
C VAL A 320 -3.23 56.87 50.83
N ASP A 321 -4.12 57.84 51.03
CA ASP A 321 -5.21 57.74 52.00
C ASP A 321 -6.35 56.89 51.41
N LEU A 322 -6.52 55.67 51.93
CA LEU A 322 -7.59 54.75 51.55
C LEU A 322 -8.88 54.97 52.36
N SER A 323 -8.96 55.98 53.23
CA SER A 323 -10.15 56.21 54.03
C SER A 323 -11.35 56.60 53.17
N ARG A 324 -12.38 55.75 53.15
CA ARG A 324 -13.65 56.04 52.47
C ARG A 324 -14.44 57.02 53.34
N ARG A 325 -14.62 58.25 52.88
CA ARG A 325 -15.40 59.30 53.58
C ARG A 325 -16.91 58.98 53.47
N GLY A 326 -17.38 58.00 54.24
CA GLY A 326 -18.79 57.58 54.32
C GLY A 326 -19.10 56.22 53.69
N ASN A 327 -20.37 55.78 53.82
CA ASN A 327 -20.87 54.58 53.17
C ASN A 327 -20.89 54.77 51.65
N ALA A 328 -20.58 53.70 50.90
CA ALA A 328 -20.51 53.71 49.43
C ALA A 328 -21.81 54.16 48.73
N GLY A 329 -22.95 54.04 49.40
CA GLY A 329 -24.27 54.22 48.79
C GLY A 329 -24.74 52.97 48.05
N ASP A 330 -25.78 53.13 47.24
CA ASP A 330 -26.30 52.09 46.36
C ASP A 330 -25.48 52.00 45.07
N CYS A 331 -25.26 50.80 44.56
CA CYS A 331 -24.57 50.56 43.28
C CYS A 331 -25.35 51.13 42.08
N LEU A 332 -26.68 51.31 42.23
CA LEU A 332 -27.58 51.84 41.23
C LEU A 332 -27.83 53.35 41.38
N ALA A 333 -27.03 54.06 42.19
CA ALA A 333 -27.11 55.51 42.29
C ALA A 333 -26.98 56.16 40.89
N ASN A 334 -27.79 57.18 40.61
CA ASN A 334 -27.80 57.85 39.31
C ASN A 334 -27.65 59.38 39.47
N PRO A 335 -26.49 59.98 39.11
CA PRO A 335 -25.29 59.33 38.59
C PRO A 335 -24.51 58.59 39.70
N ALA A 336 -23.92 57.45 39.35
CA ALA A 336 -23.09 56.69 40.30
C ALA A 336 -21.82 57.48 40.61
N ALA A 337 -21.45 57.59 41.89
CA ALA A 337 -20.21 58.23 42.30
C ALA A 337 -19.07 57.19 42.29
N PRO A 338 -18.10 57.28 41.35
CA PRO A 338 -16.99 56.34 41.31
C PRO A 338 -16.10 56.50 42.55
N TRP A 339 -15.43 55.43 42.97
CA TRP A 339 -14.48 55.52 44.06
C TRP A 339 -13.20 56.25 43.59
N ASN A 340 -12.97 57.47 44.11
CA ASN A 340 -11.85 58.33 43.66
C ASN A 340 -10.48 57.65 43.77
N GLN A 341 -10.23 56.90 44.85
CA GLN A 341 -8.97 56.18 45.05
C GLN A 341 -8.90 54.84 44.28
N GLY A 342 -9.97 54.45 43.58
CA GLY A 342 -9.99 53.24 42.75
C GLY A 342 -8.97 53.28 41.61
N LEU A 343 -8.72 54.45 41.02
CA LEU A 343 -7.71 54.64 39.97
C LEU A 343 -6.28 54.40 40.49
N ASP A 344 -5.98 54.89 41.69
CA ASP A 344 -4.69 54.65 42.32
C ASP A 344 -4.54 53.17 42.69
N MET A 345 -5.61 52.53 43.18
CA MET A 345 -5.65 51.09 43.46
C MET A 345 -5.34 50.26 42.20
N GLU A 346 -6.03 50.53 41.10
CA GLU A 346 -5.80 49.83 39.83
C GLU A 346 -4.36 50.03 39.33
N ARG A 347 -3.85 51.27 39.37
CA ARG A 347 -2.48 51.58 38.96
C ARG A 347 -1.47 50.81 39.81
N THR A 348 -1.65 50.76 41.13
CA THR A 348 -0.76 50.02 42.01
C THR A 348 -0.84 48.52 41.78
N LEU A 349 -2.05 47.95 41.60
CA LEU A 349 -2.23 46.53 41.28
C LEU A 349 -1.50 46.13 39.99
N LYS A 350 -1.59 46.93 38.93
CA LYS A 350 -0.89 46.69 37.66
C LYS A 350 0.64 46.80 37.77
N GLN A 351 1.15 47.56 38.74
CA GLN A 351 2.59 47.72 38.99
C GLN A 351 3.19 46.62 39.87
N VAL A 352 2.36 45.75 40.48
CA VAL A 352 2.85 44.68 41.33
C VAL A 352 3.72 43.70 40.53
N ARG A 353 4.88 43.37 41.08
CA ARG A 353 5.78 42.32 40.59
C ARG A 353 6.13 41.40 41.75
N LEU A 354 5.73 40.14 41.67
CA LEU A 354 6.01 39.16 42.72
C LEU A 354 6.24 37.76 42.15
N GLN A 355 6.97 36.94 42.90
CA GLN A 355 7.15 35.52 42.60
C GLN A 355 6.14 34.71 43.43
N GLY A 356 5.15 34.10 42.77
CA GLY A 356 4.11 33.29 43.38
C GLY A 356 4.26 31.80 43.10
N LEU A 357 3.21 31.03 43.37
CA LEU A 357 3.11 29.60 43.06
C LEU A 357 3.12 29.34 41.55
N THR A 358 2.55 30.27 40.78
CA THR A 358 2.49 30.21 39.32
C THR A 358 3.71 30.83 38.64
N GLY A 359 4.78 31.09 39.38
CA GLY A 359 6.01 31.70 38.88
C GLY A 359 6.00 33.23 38.97
N ASN A 360 6.62 33.90 38.00
CA ASN A 360 6.68 35.36 37.95
C ASN A 360 5.30 35.95 37.61
N ILE A 361 4.84 36.93 38.37
CA ILE A 361 3.54 37.59 38.18
C ILE A 361 3.80 39.06 37.84
N GLN A 362 3.42 39.44 36.62
CA GLN A 362 3.50 40.81 36.09
C GLN A 362 2.27 41.04 35.20
N PHE A 363 1.82 42.29 35.13
CA PHE A 363 0.64 42.67 34.36
C PHE A 363 0.95 43.72 33.30
N ASP A 364 0.19 43.72 32.21
CA ASP A 364 0.20 44.77 31.20
C ASP A 364 -0.68 45.98 31.61
N HIS A 365 -0.77 46.98 30.72
CA HIS A 365 -1.61 48.16 30.94
C HIS A 365 -3.10 47.83 31.09
N TYR A 366 -3.55 46.69 30.56
CA TYR A 366 -4.94 46.22 30.61
C TYR A 366 -5.21 45.25 31.76
N GLY A 367 -4.19 44.90 32.57
CA GLY A 367 -4.34 43.96 33.69
C GLY A 367 -4.23 42.48 33.29
N ARG A 368 -3.72 42.16 32.10
CA ARG A 368 -3.45 40.78 31.65
C ARG A 368 -2.06 40.34 32.09
N ARG A 369 -1.90 39.06 32.41
CA ARG A 369 -0.61 38.50 32.81
C ARG A 369 0.39 38.51 31.66
N VAL A 370 1.62 38.96 31.90
CA VAL A 370 2.74 38.96 30.95
C VAL A 370 4.00 38.40 31.60
N ASN A 371 4.99 38.00 30.79
CA ASN A 371 6.28 37.50 31.27
C ASN A 371 6.13 36.30 32.23
N TYR A 372 5.23 35.40 31.85
CA TYR A 372 5.02 34.12 32.50
C TYR A 372 5.68 33.00 31.70
N THR A 373 5.98 31.91 32.38
CA THR A 373 6.51 30.70 31.78
C THR A 373 5.53 29.57 32.04
N MET A 374 5.28 28.75 31.03
CA MET A 374 4.51 27.52 31.18
C MET A 374 5.32 26.33 30.72
N ASP A 375 5.28 25.24 31.49
CA ASP A 375 6.01 24.02 31.15
C ASP A 375 5.15 23.17 30.22
N VAL A 376 5.79 22.57 29.22
CA VAL A 376 5.15 21.61 28.31
C VAL A 376 5.50 20.21 28.79
N PHE A 377 4.47 19.40 28.99
CA PHE A 377 4.59 18.02 29.44
C PHE A 377 4.11 17.04 28.36
N GLU A 378 4.79 15.90 28.31
CA GLU A 378 4.39 14.74 27.52
C GLU A 378 4.23 13.54 28.44
N LEU A 379 3.15 12.78 28.26
CA LEU A 379 2.91 11.55 28.99
C LEU A 379 3.79 10.43 28.40
N LYS A 380 4.63 9.83 29.25
CA LYS A 380 5.41 8.62 28.93
C LYS A 380 4.97 7.48 29.85
N SER A 381 5.51 6.28 29.60
CA SER A 381 5.20 5.08 30.39
C SER A 381 5.62 5.19 31.87
N ASN A 382 6.59 6.05 32.18
CA ASN A 382 7.05 6.33 33.55
C ASN A 382 6.35 7.55 34.19
N GLY A 383 5.35 8.12 33.52
CA GLY A 383 4.57 9.28 33.99
C GLY A 383 4.79 10.54 33.14
N PRO A 384 4.26 11.70 33.60
CA PRO A 384 4.38 12.97 32.89
C PRO A 384 5.82 13.50 32.96
N ARG A 385 6.45 13.68 31.79
CA ARG A 385 7.81 14.21 31.65
C ARG A 385 7.77 15.62 31.05
N ARG A 386 8.50 16.56 31.66
CA ARG A 386 8.68 17.90 31.09
C ARG A 386 9.58 17.81 29.85
N ILE A 387 9.10 18.32 28.71
CA ILE A 387 9.85 18.35 27.44
C ILE A 387 10.43 19.73 27.12
N GLY A 388 9.86 20.78 27.71
CA GLY A 388 10.28 22.15 27.45
C GLY A 388 9.46 23.15 28.24
N TYR A 389 9.69 24.43 27.95
CA TYR A 389 8.90 25.54 28.46
C TYR A 389 8.53 26.48 27.32
N TRP A 390 7.48 27.26 27.56
CA TRP A 390 7.02 28.30 26.65
C TRP A 390 6.92 29.64 27.38
N ASN A 391 7.40 30.69 26.72
CA ASN A 391 7.25 32.08 27.15
C ASN A 391 6.91 32.97 25.92
N ASP A 392 6.47 34.20 26.18
CA ASP A 392 6.09 35.12 25.09
C ASP A 392 7.29 35.55 24.21
N ALA A 393 8.51 35.57 24.77
CA ALA A 393 9.71 36.08 24.11
C ALA A 393 10.42 35.03 23.23
N ASP A 394 10.72 33.87 23.80
CA ASP A 394 11.47 32.78 23.17
C ASP A 394 10.56 31.75 22.50
N LYS A 395 9.23 31.90 22.67
CA LYS A 395 8.21 30.94 22.21
C LYS A 395 8.47 29.57 22.85
N LEU A 396 8.37 28.48 22.09
CA LEU A 396 8.57 27.12 22.61
C LEU A 396 10.06 26.77 22.60
N VAL A 397 10.64 26.57 23.79
CA VAL A 397 12.01 26.11 23.97
C VAL A 397 11.99 24.72 24.58
N LEU A 398 12.53 23.75 23.85
CA LEU A 398 12.68 22.38 24.35
C LEU A 398 13.86 22.34 25.32
N THR A 399 13.61 21.87 26.55
CA THR A 399 14.67 21.68 27.53
C THR A 399 15.39 20.40 27.18
N GLN A 400 16.42 20.53 26.33
CA GLN A 400 17.46 19.51 26.24
C GLN A 400 18.20 19.51 27.58
N ASN A 401 17.74 18.71 28.54
CA ASN A 401 18.67 18.28 29.58
C ASN A 401 19.79 17.55 28.85
N GLU A 402 21.00 18.08 28.96
CA GLU A 402 22.26 17.37 28.74
C GLU A 402 22.23 16.07 29.56
N ALA A 403 21.67 15.04 28.94
CA ALA A 403 22.51 13.99 28.44
C ALA A 403 21.88 13.46 27.16
N LEU A 404 22.41 13.94 26.04
CA LEU A 404 22.94 13.03 25.02
C LEU A 404 24.00 12.13 25.71
N LEU A 405 23.57 11.32 26.69
CA LEU A 405 24.13 9.99 26.79
C LEU A 405 23.92 9.40 25.39
N PRO A 406 24.90 8.70 24.82
CA PRO A 406 24.76 7.96 23.56
C PRO A 406 23.76 6.78 23.67
N ASN A 407 22.70 6.95 24.46
CA ASN A 407 21.65 5.99 24.78
C ASN A 407 20.30 6.31 24.10
N GLU A 408 20.13 7.44 23.41
CA GLU A 408 18.93 7.61 22.55
C GLU A 408 19.03 6.81 21.24
N THR A 409 20.24 6.44 20.81
CA THR A 409 20.44 5.34 19.87
C THR A 409 19.92 4.00 20.42
N SER A 410 20.00 3.78 21.74
CA SER A 410 19.51 2.54 22.38
C SER A 410 17.98 2.45 22.48
N GLY A 411 17.26 3.58 22.44
CA GLY A 411 15.80 3.60 22.37
C GLY A 411 15.26 3.01 21.08
N MET A 412 16.03 3.12 19.99
CA MET A 412 15.73 2.51 18.70
C MET A 412 16.23 1.05 18.64
N GLU A 413 17.34 0.71 19.30
CA GLU A 413 17.88 -0.66 19.35
C GLU A 413 16.99 -1.64 20.13
N ASN A 414 16.25 -1.18 21.16
CA ASN A 414 15.36 -2.04 21.96
C ASN A 414 13.87 -1.98 21.60
N ARG A 415 13.45 -1.08 20.70
CA ARG A 415 12.06 -0.98 20.26
C ARG A 415 11.76 -2.01 19.19
N THR A 416 10.72 -2.83 19.39
CA THR A 416 10.24 -3.77 18.37
C THR A 416 9.48 -3.03 17.27
N VAL A 417 10.05 -2.99 16.08
CA VAL A 417 9.47 -2.39 14.87
C VAL A 417 8.43 -3.34 14.27
N ILE A 418 7.23 -2.84 13.97
CA ILE A 418 6.19 -3.63 13.30
C ILE A 418 6.42 -3.58 11.79
N VAL A 419 6.78 -4.72 11.23
CA VAL A 419 7.01 -4.93 9.79
C VAL A 419 5.71 -5.49 9.19
N THR A 420 5.01 -4.70 8.38
CA THR A 420 3.84 -5.19 7.64
C THR A 420 4.26 -5.89 6.35
N THR A 421 3.60 -6.99 6.02
CA THR A 421 3.83 -7.76 4.80
C THR A 421 2.57 -8.51 4.34
N ILE A 422 2.65 -9.16 3.18
CA ILE A 422 1.56 -9.90 2.54
C ILE A 422 1.98 -11.34 2.24
N MET A 423 1.05 -12.29 2.38
CA MET A 423 1.28 -13.71 2.10
C MET A 423 1.32 -13.98 0.59
N GLU A 424 2.52 -14.06 0.04
CA GLU A 424 2.74 -14.36 -1.39
C GLU A 424 4.06 -15.09 -1.60
N GLY A 425 4.03 -16.32 -2.12
CA GLY A 425 5.23 -17.11 -2.40
C GLY A 425 5.92 -16.66 -3.69
N PRO A 426 7.27 -16.50 -3.71
CA PRO A 426 8.25 -16.91 -2.69
C PRO A 426 8.68 -15.79 -1.72
N TYR A 427 7.96 -14.67 -1.69
CA TYR A 427 8.32 -13.52 -0.86
C TYR A 427 8.08 -13.79 0.63
N VAL A 428 6.87 -14.26 0.97
CA VAL A 428 6.48 -14.67 2.32
C VAL A 428 5.56 -15.88 2.22
N MET A 429 5.95 -16.97 2.87
CA MET A 429 5.25 -18.23 2.94
C MET A 429 5.25 -18.73 4.38
N LEU A 430 4.26 -19.54 4.74
CA LEU A 430 4.32 -20.30 5.99
C LEU A 430 5.30 -21.46 5.81
N LYS A 431 6.13 -21.70 6.83
CA LYS A 431 6.92 -22.95 6.88
C LYS A 431 5.99 -24.15 6.93
N LYS A 432 6.45 -25.30 6.41
CA LYS A 432 5.67 -26.55 6.45
C LYS A 432 5.21 -26.95 7.86
N ASN A 433 6.04 -26.69 8.88
CA ASN A 433 5.77 -27.00 10.28
C ASN A 433 5.53 -25.71 11.11
N TRP A 434 4.84 -24.72 10.55
CA TRP A 434 4.67 -23.40 11.17
C TRP A 434 4.02 -23.45 12.57
N GLU A 435 3.15 -24.44 12.83
CA GLU A 435 2.49 -24.63 14.15
C GLU A 435 3.48 -24.92 15.28
N MET A 436 4.68 -25.41 14.98
CA MET A 436 5.72 -25.70 15.97
C MET A 436 6.57 -24.47 16.32
N TYR A 437 6.41 -23.36 15.59
CA TYR A 437 7.19 -22.14 15.78
C TYR A 437 6.28 -21.02 16.28
N GLU A 438 6.85 -20.11 17.08
CA GLU A 438 6.16 -18.90 17.54
C GLU A 438 6.83 -17.64 17.00
N GLY A 439 6.03 -16.60 16.75
CA GLY A 439 6.52 -15.30 16.31
C GLY A 439 7.03 -15.30 14.87
N ASN A 440 8.18 -14.67 14.63
CA ASN A 440 8.71 -14.43 13.28
C ASN A 440 9.14 -15.73 12.57
N ASP A 441 9.51 -16.77 13.33
CA ASP A 441 10.03 -18.02 12.78
C ASP A 441 8.96 -18.88 12.08
N GLN A 442 7.69 -18.50 12.17
CA GLN A 442 6.59 -19.14 11.44
C GLN A 442 6.68 -18.92 9.93
N TYR A 443 7.32 -17.81 9.52
CA TYR A 443 7.38 -17.37 8.14
C TYR A 443 8.74 -17.72 7.51
N GLU A 444 8.73 -17.97 6.21
CA GLU A 444 9.92 -18.10 5.39
C GLU A 444 9.72 -17.45 4.01
N GLY A 445 10.78 -16.93 3.41
CA GLY A 445 10.71 -16.33 2.07
C GLY A 445 11.75 -15.25 1.84
N TYR A 446 11.77 -14.71 0.63
CA TYR A 446 12.71 -13.66 0.24
C TYR A 446 12.58 -12.40 1.10
N CYS A 447 11.35 -11.93 1.37
CA CYS A 447 11.13 -10.73 2.18
C CYS A 447 11.43 -10.97 3.66
N ILE A 448 11.36 -12.21 4.14
CA ILE A 448 11.73 -12.58 5.51
C ILE A 448 13.25 -12.51 5.68
N ASP A 449 14.00 -13.11 4.75
CA ASP A 449 15.46 -13.02 4.74
C ASP A 449 15.92 -11.56 4.58
N LEU A 450 15.27 -10.80 3.69
CA LEU A 450 15.57 -9.37 3.48
C LEU A 450 15.28 -8.54 4.75
N ALA A 451 14.15 -8.75 5.42
CA ALA A 451 13.84 -8.06 6.68
C ALA A 451 14.88 -8.36 7.77
N SER A 452 15.37 -9.60 7.83
CA SER A 452 16.43 -10.01 8.75
C SER A 452 17.75 -9.30 8.46
N GLU A 453 18.18 -9.23 7.19
CA GLU A 453 19.40 -8.52 6.80
C GLU A 453 19.30 -7.00 7.04
N ILE A 454 18.15 -6.39 6.72
CA ILE A 454 17.89 -4.97 7.02
C ILE A 454 17.97 -4.73 8.54
N ALA A 455 17.31 -5.58 9.34
CA ALA A 455 17.32 -5.45 10.79
C ALA A 455 18.72 -5.61 11.39
N LYS A 456 19.53 -6.53 10.85
CA LYS A 456 20.93 -6.75 11.24
C LYS A 456 21.82 -5.54 10.93
N HIS A 457 21.59 -4.88 9.81
CA HIS A 457 22.34 -3.68 9.42
C HIS A 457 21.98 -2.44 10.23
N ILE A 458 20.72 -2.30 10.63
CA ILE A 458 20.22 -1.14 11.39
C ILE A 458 20.34 -1.35 12.91
N GLY A 459 20.37 -2.61 13.38
CA GLY A 459 20.45 -2.95 14.80
C GLY A 459 19.09 -2.92 15.52
N ILE A 460 17.99 -3.25 14.82
CA ILE A 460 16.62 -3.17 15.37
C ILE A 460 16.00 -4.55 15.62
N LYS A 461 15.14 -4.65 16.65
CA LYS A 461 14.22 -5.79 16.82
C LYS A 461 12.98 -5.56 15.98
N TYR A 462 12.42 -6.62 15.38
CA TYR A 462 11.22 -6.49 14.56
C TYR A 462 10.21 -7.60 14.82
N LYS A 463 8.94 -7.33 14.53
CA LYS A 463 7.84 -8.30 14.53
C LYS A 463 7.13 -8.24 13.19
N ILE A 464 6.98 -9.39 12.54
CA ILE A 464 6.23 -9.51 11.29
C ILE A 464 4.73 -9.48 11.60
N SER A 465 3.99 -8.65 10.86
CA SER A 465 2.54 -8.55 10.90
C SER A 465 1.99 -8.76 9.49
N ILE A 466 1.05 -9.68 9.33
CA ILE A 466 0.38 -9.90 8.05
C ILE A 466 -0.75 -8.88 7.91
N VAL A 467 -0.84 -8.27 6.73
CA VAL A 467 -1.92 -7.32 6.42
C VAL A 467 -3.29 -8.03 6.48
N PRO A 468 -4.27 -7.54 7.28
CA PRO A 468 -5.54 -8.24 7.51
C PRO A 468 -6.44 -8.38 6.28
N ASP A 469 -6.41 -7.42 5.36
CA ASP A 469 -7.27 -7.39 4.18
C ASP A 469 -6.68 -8.09 2.95
N GLY A 470 -5.43 -8.58 3.06
CA GLY A 470 -4.72 -9.27 1.98
C GLY A 470 -4.45 -8.42 0.74
N LYS A 471 -4.42 -7.08 0.86
CA LYS A 471 -4.21 -6.16 -0.28
C LYS A 471 -2.90 -5.40 -0.16
N TYR A 472 -2.30 -5.04 -1.30
CA TYR A 472 -1.09 -4.19 -1.30
C TYR A 472 -1.37 -2.77 -0.86
N GLY A 473 -2.48 -2.20 -1.33
CA GLY A 473 -2.90 -0.84 -1.04
C GLY A 473 -3.24 -0.05 -2.28
N ALA A 474 -4.51 0.33 -2.37
CA ALA A 474 -5.11 1.18 -3.38
C ALA A 474 -5.99 2.23 -2.69
N ARG A 475 -6.07 3.40 -3.31
CA ARG A 475 -6.93 4.49 -2.84
C ARG A 475 -8.34 4.29 -3.38
N ASP A 476 -9.31 4.22 -2.49
CA ASP A 476 -10.72 4.22 -2.86
C ASP A 476 -11.09 5.57 -3.52
N PRO A 477 -11.69 5.58 -4.72
CA PRO A 477 -12.03 6.82 -5.42
C PRO A 477 -13.11 7.66 -4.71
N GLU A 478 -14.03 7.04 -3.97
CA GLU A 478 -15.12 7.75 -3.29
C GLU A 478 -14.68 8.25 -1.91
N THR A 479 -14.20 7.33 -1.08
CA THR A 479 -13.84 7.65 0.33
C THR A 479 -12.46 8.29 0.45
N LYS A 480 -11.61 8.19 -0.59
CA LYS A 480 -10.20 8.61 -0.60
C LYS A 480 -9.33 7.92 0.47
N ILE A 481 -9.83 6.84 1.09
CA ILE A 481 -9.15 6.04 2.11
C ILE A 481 -8.18 5.06 1.43
N TRP A 482 -7.01 4.86 2.04
CA TRP A 482 -6.05 3.84 1.60
C TRP A 482 -6.29 2.53 2.34
N ASN A 483 -6.42 1.44 1.59
CA ASN A 483 -6.45 0.09 2.17
C ASN A 483 -5.06 -0.58 2.11
N GLY A 484 -4.98 -1.85 2.50
CA GLY A 484 -3.78 -2.67 2.42
C GLY A 484 -2.59 -2.16 3.25
N MET A 485 -1.40 -2.64 2.89
CA MET A 485 -0.15 -2.27 3.55
C MET A 485 0.13 -0.76 3.48
N VAL A 486 -0.24 -0.09 2.38
CA VAL A 486 -0.10 1.39 2.27
C VAL A 486 -0.93 2.09 3.34
N GLY A 487 -2.18 1.66 3.56
CA GLY A 487 -3.02 2.20 4.62
C GLY A 487 -2.44 1.99 6.02
N GLU A 488 -1.83 0.83 6.28
CA GLU A 488 -1.19 0.56 7.58
C GLU A 488 -0.03 1.51 7.89
N LEU A 489 0.76 1.90 6.88
CA LEU A 489 1.83 2.88 7.04
C LEU A 489 1.29 4.31 7.20
N VAL A 490 0.30 4.69 6.39
CA VAL A 490 -0.31 6.04 6.44
C VAL A 490 -0.99 6.30 7.79
N TYR A 491 -1.66 5.28 8.34
CA TYR A 491 -2.40 5.40 9.60
C TYR A 491 -1.59 4.94 10.83
N GLY A 492 -0.29 4.69 10.68
CA GLY A 492 0.62 4.38 11.80
C GLY A 492 0.37 3.03 12.49
N LYS A 493 -0.29 2.08 11.82
CA LYS A 493 -0.46 0.69 12.30
C LYS A 493 0.83 -0.12 12.16
N ALA A 494 1.63 0.19 11.13
CA ALA A 494 2.93 -0.40 10.90
C ALA A 494 3.99 0.69 10.70
N GLU A 495 5.25 0.37 10.98
CA GLU A 495 6.38 1.33 10.93
C GLU A 495 7.25 1.15 9.68
N ILE A 496 7.21 -0.04 9.08
CA ILE A 496 7.92 -0.38 7.85
C ILE A 496 7.15 -1.47 7.10
N ALA A 497 7.18 -1.43 5.77
CA ALA A 497 6.63 -2.50 4.93
C ALA A 497 7.76 -3.13 4.10
N VAL A 498 8.06 -4.40 4.40
CA VAL A 498 9.00 -5.23 3.63
C VAL A 498 8.19 -6.29 2.90
N ALA A 499 7.85 -5.98 1.65
CA ALA A 499 6.94 -6.76 0.82
C ALA A 499 7.23 -6.50 -0.67
N PRO A 500 6.69 -7.31 -1.60
CA PRO A 500 6.70 -7.02 -3.04
C PRO A 500 5.78 -5.84 -3.39
N LEU A 501 6.11 -4.63 -2.87
CA LEU A 501 5.33 -3.43 -3.06
C LEU A 501 5.93 -2.58 -4.19
N THR A 502 5.23 -2.51 -5.33
CA THR A 502 5.64 -1.70 -6.49
C THR A 502 5.66 -0.22 -6.13
N ILE A 503 6.78 0.45 -6.44
CA ILE A 503 6.92 1.91 -6.33
C ILE A 503 6.06 2.55 -7.42
N THR A 504 5.14 3.45 -7.03
CA THR A 504 4.25 4.17 -7.95
C THR A 504 4.07 5.60 -7.47
N LEU A 505 3.85 6.54 -8.40
CA LEU A 505 3.67 7.97 -8.11
C LEU A 505 2.61 8.23 -7.01
N VAL A 506 1.43 7.60 -7.14
CA VAL A 506 0.32 7.80 -6.19
C VAL A 506 0.62 7.30 -4.77
N ARG A 507 1.53 6.32 -4.62
CA ARG A 507 1.95 5.80 -3.32
C ARG A 507 3.05 6.69 -2.72
N GLU A 508 3.98 7.15 -3.54
CA GLU A 508 5.08 8.04 -3.13
C GLU A 508 4.58 9.39 -2.58
N GLU A 509 3.39 9.83 -2.99
CA GLU A 509 2.72 11.00 -2.41
C GLU A 509 2.41 10.85 -0.91
N VAL A 510 2.11 9.64 -0.44
CA VAL A 510 1.60 9.36 0.91
C VAL A 510 2.55 8.58 1.82
N ILE A 511 3.50 7.84 1.23
CA ILE A 511 4.52 7.06 1.94
C ILE A 511 5.88 7.24 1.25
N ASP A 512 6.97 7.07 2.00
CA ASP A 512 8.32 7.18 1.48
C ASP A 512 8.88 5.80 1.13
N PHE A 513 9.51 5.68 -0.05
CA PHE A 513 10.19 4.46 -0.49
C PHE A 513 11.71 4.55 -0.37
N SER A 514 12.34 3.41 -0.12
CA SER A 514 13.78 3.21 -0.37
C SER A 514 14.09 3.15 -1.87
N LYS A 515 15.38 3.13 -2.21
CA LYS A 515 15.82 2.66 -3.54
C LYS A 515 15.31 1.24 -3.79
N PRO A 516 15.00 0.90 -5.05
CA PRO A 516 14.44 -0.40 -5.38
C PRO A 516 15.45 -1.51 -5.07
N PHE A 517 15.00 -2.55 -4.37
CA PHE A 517 15.83 -3.73 -4.06
C PHE A 517 15.73 -4.81 -5.15
N MET A 518 14.72 -4.73 -6.02
CA MET A 518 14.52 -5.67 -7.12
C MET A 518 13.85 -4.96 -8.30
N SER A 519 14.50 -5.00 -9.47
CA SER A 519 13.95 -4.49 -10.73
C SER A 519 13.08 -5.55 -11.41
N LEU A 520 11.95 -5.11 -11.96
CA LEU A 520 10.95 -5.96 -12.61
C LEU A 520 10.16 -5.17 -13.64
N GLY A 521 9.27 -5.83 -14.35
CA GLY A 521 8.26 -5.17 -15.18
C GLY A 521 7.09 -6.10 -15.43
N ILE A 522 6.06 -5.60 -16.10
CA ILE A 522 4.95 -6.44 -16.56
C ILE A 522 5.51 -7.39 -17.61
N SER A 523 5.14 -8.66 -17.50
CA SER A 523 5.53 -9.73 -18.40
C SER A 523 4.30 -10.53 -18.84
N ILE A 524 4.46 -11.28 -19.91
CA ILE A 524 3.40 -12.12 -20.47
C ILE A 524 3.69 -13.57 -20.07
N MET A 525 2.74 -14.18 -19.37
CA MET A 525 2.74 -15.62 -19.09
C MET A 525 1.81 -16.33 -20.05
N ILE A 526 2.34 -17.32 -20.75
CA ILE A 526 1.57 -18.26 -21.55
C ILE A 526 1.83 -19.69 -21.09
N LYS A 527 0.98 -20.60 -21.55
CA LYS A 527 1.23 -22.03 -21.40
C LYS A 527 2.36 -22.43 -22.35
N LYS A 528 3.37 -23.14 -21.83
CA LYS A 528 4.46 -23.70 -22.63
C LYS A 528 3.86 -24.64 -23.69
N PRO A 529 4.10 -24.40 -24.99
CA PRO A 529 3.55 -25.24 -26.03
C PRO A 529 4.13 -26.65 -25.90
N GLN A 530 3.27 -27.65 -26.04
CA GLN A 530 3.76 -29.02 -26.18
C GLN A 530 4.45 -29.15 -27.53
N LYS A 531 5.52 -29.94 -27.59
CA LYS A 531 6.19 -30.26 -28.85
C LYS A 531 5.14 -30.77 -29.84
N SER A 532 4.91 -30.03 -30.92
CA SER A 532 3.93 -30.40 -31.93
C SER A 532 4.38 -31.71 -32.55
N LYS A 533 3.51 -32.73 -32.50
CA LYS A 533 3.75 -33.97 -33.24
C LYS A 533 3.84 -33.61 -34.72
N PRO A 534 4.83 -34.13 -35.46
CA PRO A 534 4.95 -33.89 -36.90
C PRO A 534 3.63 -34.25 -37.60
N GLY A 535 3.26 -33.45 -38.60
CA GLY A 535 2.09 -33.75 -39.43
C GLY A 535 2.28 -35.05 -40.20
N VAL A 536 1.18 -35.65 -40.68
CA VAL A 536 1.19 -36.91 -41.45
C VAL A 536 2.09 -36.83 -42.71
N PHE A 537 2.25 -35.62 -43.27
CA PHE A 537 3.09 -35.34 -44.43
C PHE A 537 4.44 -34.67 -44.08
N SER A 538 4.91 -34.79 -42.84
CA SER A 538 6.16 -34.13 -42.40
C SER A 538 7.41 -34.58 -43.15
N PHE A 539 7.36 -35.70 -43.90
CA PHE A 539 8.44 -36.11 -44.78
C PHE A 539 8.61 -35.20 -46.01
N LEU A 540 7.65 -34.33 -46.33
CA LEU A 540 7.78 -33.33 -47.39
C LEU A 540 8.48 -32.04 -46.92
N ASP A 541 8.42 -31.74 -45.62
CA ASP A 541 8.97 -30.54 -44.99
C ASP A 541 10.50 -30.32 -45.16
N PRO A 542 11.37 -31.34 -45.34
CA PRO A 542 12.81 -31.14 -45.55
C PRO A 542 13.18 -30.34 -46.81
N LEU A 543 12.26 -30.23 -47.77
CA LEU A 543 12.39 -29.41 -48.96
C LEU A 543 11.23 -28.42 -49.02
N ALA A 544 11.55 -27.17 -49.32
CA ALA A 544 10.54 -26.13 -49.48
C ALA A 544 9.59 -26.45 -50.65
N TYR A 545 8.34 -25.98 -50.55
CA TYR A 545 7.31 -26.23 -51.56
C TYR A 545 7.73 -25.77 -52.97
N GLU A 546 8.47 -24.67 -53.04
CA GLU A 546 9.01 -24.11 -54.29
C GLU A 546 9.96 -25.09 -54.97
N ILE A 547 10.79 -25.82 -54.20
CA ILE A 547 11.73 -26.80 -54.74
C ILE A 547 10.98 -28.00 -55.33
N TRP A 548 9.91 -28.46 -54.67
CA TRP A 548 9.05 -29.52 -55.18
C TRP A 548 8.44 -29.16 -56.54
N MET A 549 7.96 -27.92 -56.70
CA MET A 549 7.44 -27.44 -57.97
C MET A 549 8.52 -27.38 -59.05
N CYS A 550 9.72 -26.90 -58.72
CA CYS A 550 10.86 -26.89 -59.64
C CYS A 550 11.29 -28.31 -60.07
N ILE A 551 11.26 -29.29 -59.17
CA ILE A 551 11.58 -30.69 -59.50
C ILE A 551 10.57 -31.25 -60.52
N VAL A 552 9.27 -30.98 -60.35
CA VAL A 552 8.23 -31.43 -61.30
C VAL A 552 8.42 -30.78 -62.67
N PHE A 553 8.71 -29.48 -62.73
CA PHE A 553 8.97 -28.80 -64.00
C PHE A 553 10.26 -29.28 -64.67
N ALA A 554 11.34 -29.49 -63.90
CA ALA A 554 12.60 -30.02 -64.41
C ALA A 554 12.43 -31.45 -64.93
N TYR A 555 11.67 -32.29 -64.23
CA TYR A 555 11.33 -33.65 -64.65
C TYR A 555 10.66 -33.66 -66.03
N ILE A 556 9.56 -32.91 -66.20
CA ILE A 556 8.85 -32.82 -67.48
C ILE A 556 9.76 -32.24 -68.56
N GLY A 557 10.51 -31.18 -68.24
CA GLY A 557 11.45 -30.54 -69.17
C GLY A 557 12.52 -31.50 -69.68
N VAL A 558 13.12 -32.30 -68.79
CA VAL A 558 14.12 -33.31 -69.16
C VAL A 558 13.50 -34.43 -69.98
N SER A 559 12.30 -34.93 -69.64
CA SER A 559 11.61 -35.93 -70.47
C SER A 559 11.33 -35.40 -71.89
N VAL A 560 10.88 -34.15 -72.03
CA VAL A 560 10.62 -33.54 -73.34
C VAL A 560 11.91 -33.35 -74.13
N VAL A 561 12.98 -32.85 -73.51
CA VAL A 561 14.28 -32.69 -74.17
C VAL A 561 14.84 -34.04 -74.61
N LEU A 562 14.75 -35.06 -73.77
CA LEU A 562 15.24 -36.40 -74.11
C LEU A 562 14.41 -37.04 -75.23
N PHE A 563 13.09 -36.84 -75.24
CA PHE A 563 12.21 -37.24 -76.35
C PHE A 563 12.54 -36.51 -77.68
N LEU A 564 12.83 -35.21 -77.63
CA LEU A 564 13.22 -34.46 -78.83
C LEU A 564 14.58 -34.94 -79.35
N VAL A 565 15.58 -35.05 -78.47
CA VAL A 565 16.92 -35.51 -78.84
C VAL A 565 16.86 -36.92 -79.42
N SER A 566 16.03 -37.81 -78.86
CA SER A 566 15.90 -39.16 -79.39
C SER A 566 15.20 -39.23 -80.74
N ARG A 567 14.26 -38.31 -81.00
CA ARG A 567 13.59 -38.24 -82.30
C ARG A 567 14.49 -37.65 -83.39
N PHE A 568 15.37 -36.71 -83.06
CA PHE A 568 16.21 -35.96 -84.01
C PHE A 568 17.62 -36.53 -84.19
N SER A 569 18.16 -37.30 -83.25
CA SER A 569 19.50 -37.90 -83.37
C SER A 569 19.46 -39.16 -84.24
N PRO A 570 20.14 -39.17 -85.42
CA PRO A 570 20.13 -40.34 -86.33
C PRO A 570 20.73 -41.60 -85.71
N TYR A 571 21.63 -41.46 -84.73
CA TYR A 571 22.34 -42.56 -84.05
C TYR A 571 21.48 -43.34 -83.04
N GLU A 572 20.23 -42.94 -82.81
CA GLU A 572 19.28 -43.66 -81.94
C GLU A 572 18.23 -44.46 -82.73
N TRP A 573 18.25 -44.41 -84.06
CA TRP A 573 17.35 -45.20 -84.89
C TRP A 573 17.92 -46.60 -85.09
N HIS A 574 17.11 -47.64 -84.85
CA HIS A 574 17.46 -49.00 -85.24
C HIS A 574 17.40 -49.12 -86.76
N THR A 575 18.55 -49.16 -87.43
CA THR A 575 18.67 -49.84 -88.73
C THR A 575 18.93 -51.31 -88.44
N GLU A 576 17.88 -52.11 -88.41
CA GLU A 576 18.06 -53.56 -88.57
C GLU A 576 18.61 -53.79 -89.98
N GLU A 577 19.81 -54.37 -90.09
CA GLU A 577 20.21 -55.05 -91.32
C GLU A 577 19.23 -56.23 -91.50
N PRO A 578 18.59 -56.40 -92.66
CA PRO A 578 17.65 -57.49 -92.85
C PRO A 578 18.40 -58.83 -92.79
N GLU A 579 18.05 -59.68 -91.82
CA GLU A 579 18.39 -61.10 -91.90
C GLU A 579 17.67 -61.71 -93.12
N GLU A 580 18.42 -62.44 -93.94
CA GLU A 580 17.95 -63.04 -95.19
C GLU A 580 16.73 -63.96 -94.96
N GLY A 581 15.60 -63.64 -95.60
CA GLY A 581 14.60 -64.66 -95.93
C GLY A 581 13.13 -64.42 -95.55
N THR A 582 12.62 -63.19 -95.41
CA THR A 582 11.15 -63.00 -95.32
C THR A 582 10.69 -61.73 -96.04
N ASP A 583 9.95 -61.90 -97.15
CA ASP A 583 9.29 -60.83 -97.90
C ASP A 583 8.14 -60.21 -97.10
N GLY A 584 8.37 -59.02 -96.54
CA GLY A 584 7.37 -58.14 -95.97
C GLY A 584 7.74 -56.67 -96.24
N GLN A 585 6.76 -55.86 -96.65
CA GLN A 585 6.94 -54.45 -97.07
C GLN A 585 7.75 -53.61 -96.06
N PRO A 586 8.63 -52.70 -96.51
CA PRO A 586 9.38 -51.82 -95.63
C PRO A 586 8.43 -50.82 -94.97
N SER A 587 8.30 -50.85 -93.65
CA SER A 587 7.64 -49.78 -92.90
C SER A 587 8.61 -48.61 -92.72
N ASP A 588 8.25 -47.45 -93.25
CA ASP A 588 8.99 -46.17 -93.26
C ASP A 588 9.26 -45.50 -91.88
N GLN A 589 9.26 -46.25 -90.77
CA GLN A 589 9.64 -45.71 -89.46
C GLN A 589 10.51 -46.72 -88.71
N PRO A 590 11.79 -46.40 -88.42
CA PRO A 590 12.59 -47.25 -87.54
C PRO A 590 11.96 -47.25 -86.14
N PRO A 591 11.92 -48.38 -85.43
CA PRO A 591 11.39 -48.44 -84.08
C PRO A 591 12.32 -47.65 -83.16
N ASN A 592 11.94 -46.42 -82.80
CA ASN A 592 12.61 -45.68 -81.75
C ASN A 592 12.02 -46.11 -80.41
N GLU A 593 12.83 -46.75 -79.56
CA GLU A 593 12.40 -47.23 -78.24
C GLU A 593 12.01 -46.07 -77.30
N PHE A 594 12.50 -44.84 -77.55
CA PHE A 594 12.16 -43.65 -76.77
C PHE A 594 10.90 -42.93 -77.29
N GLY A 595 9.73 -43.49 -76.98
CA GLY A 595 8.44 -42.77 -77.05
C GLY A 595 8.28 -41.75 -75.91
N ILE A 596 7.27 -40.87 -75.98
CA ILE A 596 7.02 -39.82 -74.96
C ILE A 596 6.84 -40.41 -73.56
N PHE A 597 6.15 -41.54 -73.45
CA PHE A 597 5.92 -42.25 -72.19
C PHE A 597 7.17 -43.00 -71.72
N ASN A 598 7.95 -43.56 -72.65
CA ASN A 598 9.19 -44.27 -72.33
C ASN A 598 10.29 -43.29 -71.87
N SER A 599 10.32 -42.08 -72.44
CA SER A 599 11.19 -41.00 -71.98
C SER A 599 10.80 -40.48 -70.60
N LEU A 600 9.49 -40.33 -70.35
CA LEU A 600 8.97 -39.97 -69.04
C LEU A 600 9.33 -41.04 -67.99
N TRP A 601 9.13 -42.31 -68.34
CA TRP A 601 9.50 -43.47 -67.51
C TRP A 601 11.00 -43.54 -67.24
N PHE A 602 11.84 -43.30 -68.25
CA PHE A 602 13.29 -43.24 -68.10
C PHE A 602 13.72 -42.14 -67.11
N SER A 603 13.18 -40.92 -67.26
CA SER A 603 13.49 -39.81 -66.35
C SER A 603 13.03 -40.10 -64.91
N LEU A 604 11.92 -40.83 -64.73
CA LEU A 604 11.40 -41.22 -63.42
C LEU A 604 12.25 -42.32 -62.78
N GLY A 605 12.61 -43.36 -63.54
CA GLY A 605 13.45 -44.46 -63.06
C GLY A 605 14.87 -44.00 -62.71
N ALA A 606 15.41 -43.03 -63.45
CA ALA A 606 16.65 -42.33 -63.12
C ALA A 606 16.52 -41.53 -61.81
N PHE A 607 15.40 -40.83 -61.59
CA PHE A 607 15.14 -40.10 -60.36
C PHE A 607 15.00 -41.01 -59.14
N MET A 608 14.36 -42.18 -59.28
CA MET A 608 14.16 -43.14 -58.18
C MET A 608 15.35 -44.07 -57.92
N GLN A 609 16.50 -43.90 -58.61
CA GLN A 609 17.71 -44.72 -58.48
C GLN A 609 17.53 -46.22 -58.81
N GLN A 610 16.48 -46.58 -59.57
CA GLN A 610 16.18 -47.98 -59.90
C GLN A 610 16.75 -48.44 -61.25
N GLY A 611 17.21 -47.50 -62.08
CA GLY A 611 17.64 -47.78 -63.45
C GLY A 611 16.44 -48.08 -64.38
N CYS A 612 16.70 -48.16 -65.68
CA CYS A 612 15.73 -48.57 -66.69
C CYS A 612 16.41 -49.51 -67.68
N ASP A 613 15.65 -50.42 -68.27
CA ASP A 613 16.16 -51.36 -69.28
C ASP A 613 16.61 -50.65 -70.57
N ILE A 614 16.10 -49.44 -70.79
CA ILE A 614 16.35 -48.62 -71.99
C ILE A 614 17.37 -47.52 -71.62
N SER A 615 18.45 -47.41 -72.39
CA SER A 615 19.50 -46.39 -72.17
C SER A 615 19.78 -45.59 -73.46
N PRO A 616 20.01 -44.26 -73.35
CA PRO A 616 20.29 -43.44 -74.52
C PRO A 616 21.64 -43.81 -75.15
N ARG A 617 21.63 -44.08 -76.46
CA ARG A 617 22.84 -44.45 -77.23
C ARG A 617 23.55 -43.22 -77.80
N SER A 618 22.81 -42.16 -78.13
CA SER A 618 23.38 -40.94 -78.70
C SER A 618 24.25 -40.20 -77.68
N LEU A 619 25.32 -39.55 -78.15
CA LEU A 619 26.18 -38.73 -77.29
C LEU A 619 25.38 -37.58 -76.64
N SER A 620 24.49 -36.94 -77.40
CA SER A 620 23.58 -35.89 -76.94
C SER A 620 22.62 -36.38 -75.86
N GLY A 621 21.98 -37.55 -76.05
CA GLY A 621 21.10 -38.16 -75.06
C GLY A 621 21.84 -38.57 -73.78
N ARG A 622 23.08 -39.06 -73.89
CA ARG A 622 23.95 -39.38 -72.74
C ARG A 622 24.35 -38.16 -71.94
N ILE A 623 24.59 -37.00 -72.58
CA ILE A 623 24.88 -35.75 -71.87
C ILE A 623 23.64 -35.30 -71.07
N VAL A 624 22.45 -35.32 -71.68
CA VAL A 624 21.19 -34.98 -70.98
C VAL A 624 20.96 -35.92 -69.81
N GLY A 625 21.09 -37.23 -70.02
CA GLY A 625 20.97 -38.23 -68.96
C GLY A 625 22.01 -38.08 -67.86
N GLY A 626 23.27 -37.77 -68.20
CA GLY A 626 24.35 -37.56 -67.23
C GLY A 626 24.15 -36.33 -66.36
N VAL A 627 23.71 -35.21 -66.94
CA VAL A 627 23.36 -34.00 -66.17
C VAL A 627 22.15 -34.25 -65.27
N TRP A 628 21.14 -34.98 -65.77
CA TRP A 628 20.00 -35.39 -64.95
C TRP A 628 20.44 -36.25 -63.77
N TRP A 629 21.29 -37.27 -63.98
CA TRP A 629 21.83 -38.08 -62.90
C TRP A 629 22.58 -37.29 -61.84
N PHE A 630 23.41 -36.32 -62.25
CA PHE A 630 24.10 -35.45 -61.31
C PHE A 630 23.10 -34.59 -60.51
N PHE A 631 22.09 -34.02 -61.18
CA PHE A 631 21.03 -33.26 -60.52
C PHE A 631 20.26 -34.12 -59.49
N THR A 632 19.81 -35.31 -59.88
CA THR A 632 19.05 -36.21 -58.99
C THR A 632 19.88 -36.69 -57.80
N LEU A 633 21.17 -36.95 -58.00
CA LEU A 633 22.09 -37.33 -56.92
C LEU A 633 22.17 -36.24 -55.86
N ILE A 634 22.40 -34.98 -56.27
CA ILE A 634 22.51 -33.85 -55.34
C ILE A 634 21.20 -33.61 -54.58
N ILE A 635 20.06 -33.67 -55.27
CA ILE A 635 18.75 -33.45 -54.65
C ILE A 635 18.44 -34.52 -53.61
N ILE A 636 18.64 -35.81 -53.93
CA ILE A 636 18.32 -36.90 -53.00
C ILE A 636 19.28 -36.88 -51.82
N SER A 637 20.58 -36.64 -52.02
CA SER A 637 21.55 -36.49 -50.94
C SER A 637 21.22 -35.30 -50.02
N SER A 638 20.74 -34.18 -50.59
CA SER A 638 20.32 -33.02 -49.79
C SER A 638 19.04 -33.29 -49.01
N TYR A 639 18.08 -34.00 -49.61
CA TYR A 639 16.87 -34.44 -48.95
C TYR A 639 17.18 -35.38 -47.77
N THR A 640 18.05 -36.38 -47.96
CA THR A 640 18.42 -37.31 -46.89
C THR A 640 19.16 -36.60 -45.75
N ALA A 641 20.04 -35.64 -46.05
CA ALA A 641 20.72 -34.82 -45.05
C ALA A 641 19.74 -33.96 -44.23
N ASN A 642 18.82 -33.24 -44.89
CA ASN A 642 17.84 -32.38 -44.22
C ASN A 642 16.80 -33.19 -43.43
N LEU A 643 16.36 -34.34 -43.95
CA LEU A 643 15.45 -35.23 -43.24
C LEU A 643 16.09 -35.74 -41.93
N ALA A 644 17.37 -36.11 -41.96
CA ALA A 644 18.10 -36.51 -40.75
C ALA A 644 18.20 -35.35 -39.73
N ALA A 645 18.45 -34.13 -40.19
CA ALA A 645 18.47 -32.94 -39.33
C ALA A 645 17.09 -32.60 -38.74
N PHE A 646 16.02 -32.72 -39.54
CA PHE A 646 14.66 -32.43 -39.10
C PHE A 646 14.16 -33.41 -38.04
N LEU A 647 14.47 -34.70 -38.21
CA LEU A 647 14.12 -35.76 -37.25
C LEU A 647 14.90 -35.66 -35.93
N THR A 648 16.04 -34.96 -35.90
CA THR A 648 16.85 -34.80 -34.68
C THR A 648 16.52 -33.52 -33.89
N VAL A 649 15.84 -32.54 -34.50
CA VAL A 649 15.57 -31.24 -33.88
C VAL A 649 14.07 -30.91 -33.87
N GLU A 650 13.39 -31.29 -32.79
CA GLU A 650 12.02 -30.83 -32.50
C GLU A 650 12.09 -29.42 -31.88
N ARG A 651 11.95 -28.36 -32.68
CA ARG A 651 11.88 -26.98 -32.17
C ARG A 651 10.49 -26.68 -31.61
N MET A 652 10.45 -26.04 -30.43
CA MET A 652 9.21 -25.45 -29.92
C MET A 652 8.99 -24.11 -30.61
N VAL A 653 7.79 -23.88 -31.16
CA VAL A 653 7.40 -22.59 -31.75
C VAL A 653 6.37 -21.94 -30.84
N SER A 654 6.65 -20.74 -30.33
CA SER A 654 5.71 -19.95 -29.55
C SER A 654 4.85 -19.08 -30.48
N PRO A 655 3.52 -19.09 -30.34
CA PRO A 655 2.63 -18.29 -31.20
C PRO A 655 2.65 -16.78 -30.89
N ILE A 656 3.21 -16.36 -29.75
CA ILE A 656 3.28 -14.96 -29.30
C ILE A 656 4.71 -14.68 -28.83
N GLU A 657 5.31 -13.61 -29.33
CA GLU A 657 6.61 -13.12 -28.86
C GLU A 657 6.52 -11.75 -28.19
N SER A 658 5.53 -10.94 -28.57
CA SER A 658 5.37 -9.57 -28.09
C SER A 658 3.95 -9.24 -27.63
N ALA A 659 3.81 -8.12 -26.91
CA ALA A 659 2.51 -7.57 -26.54
C ALA A 659 1.71 -7.04 -27.74
N GLU A 660 2.41 -6.63 -28.80
CA GLU A 660 1.76 -6.19 -30.04
C GLU A 660 1.02 -7.33 -30.72
N ASP A 661 1.59 -8.54 -30.68
CA ASP A 661 0.96 -9.72 -31.26
C ASP A 661 -0.36 -10.00 -30.55
N LEU A 662 -0.38 -9.92 -29.21
CA LEU A 662 -1.60 -10.04 -28.41
C LEU A 662 -2.64 -8.98 -28.79
N ALA A 663 -2.23 -7.75 -29.08
CA ALA A 663 -3.13 -6.66 -29.45
C ALA A 663 -3.65 -6.74 -30.91
N LYS A 664 -2.95 -7.47 -31.79
CA LYS A 664 -3.34 -7.67 -33.21
C LYS A 664 -4.36 -8.80 -33.37
N GLN A 665 -4.29 -9.82 -32.52
CA GLN A 665 -5.14 -11.02 -32.59
C GLN A 665 -6.24 -11.04 -31.51
N THR A 666 -7.25 -11.90 -31.68
CA THR A 666 -8.36 -12.11 -30.72
C THR A 666 -8.55 -13.56 -30.28
N ASP A 667 -7.75 -14.50 -30.79
CA ASP A 667 -7.88 -15.94 -30.53
C ASP A 667 -7.41 -16.33 -29.11
N ILE A 668 -6.43 -15.60 -28.59
CA ILE A 668 -5.83 -15.79 -27.27
C ILE A 668 -6.28 -14.60 -26.42
N ALA A 669 -7.17 -14.86 -25.47
CA ALA A 669 -7.62 -13.85 -24.53
C ALA A 669 -6.49 -13.47 -23.56
N TYR A 670 -6.49 -12.25 -23.03
CA TYR A 670 -5.49 -11.81 -22.07
C TYR A 670 -6.09 -10.91 -20.99
N GLY A 671 -5.52 -10.99 -19.79
CA GLY A 671 -6.03 -10.27 -18.62
C GLY A 671 -4.97 -10.08 -17.53
N THR A 672 -5.35 -9.29 -16.51
CA THR A 672 -4.50 -8.89 -15.38
C THR A 672 -5.20 -9.17 -14.04
N LEU A 673 -4.52 -8.92 -12.92
CA LEU A 673 -5.11 -8.94 -11.59
C LEU A 673 -6.09 -7.77 -11.39
N ASP A 674 -7.26 -8.02 -10.80
CA ASP A 674 -8.36 -7.06 -10.65
C ASP A 674 -8.02 -5.85 -9.75
N SER A 675 -7.17 -6.05 -8.74
CA SER A 675 -6.76 -5.03 -7.77
C SER A 675 -5.23 -4.83 -7.73
N GLY A 676 -4.60 -4.68 -8.90
CA GLY A 676 -3.14 -4.53 -9.04
C GLY A 676 -2.68 -3.24 -9.74
N SER A 677 -1.40 -2.91 -9.54
CA SER A 677 -0.73 -1.80 -10.25
C SER A 677 -0.70 -2.00 -11.77
N THR A 678 -0.66 -3.26 -12.23
CA THR A 678 -0.72 -3.64 -13.65
C THR A 678 -2.03 -3.22 -14.33
N LYS A 679 -3.18 -3.39 -13.65
CA LYS A 679 -4.48 -2.95 -14.19
C LYS A 679 -4.55 -1.44 -14.34
N GLU A 680 -4.12 -0.71 -13.31
CA GLU A 680 -4.10 0.75 -13.34
C GLU A 680 -3.09 1.30 -14.36
N PHE A 681 -1.98 0.58 -14.59
CA PHE A 681 -1.03 0.89 -15.67
C PHE A 681 -1.72 0.89 -17.04
N PHE A 682 -2.44 -0.18 -17.40
CA PHE A 682 -3.15 -0.23 -18.69
C PHE A 682 -4.28 0.81 -18.77
N ARG A 683 -4.97 1.08 -17.66
CA ARG A 683 -6.02 2.11 -17.58
C ARG A 683 -5.51 3.53 -17.82
N ARG A 684 -4.31 3.86 -17.34
CA ARG A 684 -3.70 5.20 -17.46
C ARG A 684 -2.74 5.34 -18.63
N SER A 685 -2.38 4.24 -19.28
CA SER A 685 -1.40 4.26 -20.36
C SER A 685 -1.90 5.06 -21.56
N LYS A 686 -1.00 5.84 -22.16
CA LYS A 686 -1.27 6.65 -23.36
C LYS A 686 -0.63 6.07 -24.62
N ILE A 687 -0.02 4.88 -24.53
CA ILE A 687 0.60 4.19 -25.66
C ILE A 687 -0.49 3.44 -26.42
N ALA A 688 -0.63 3.68 -27.73
CA ALA A 688 -1.72 3.17 -28.55
C ALA A 688 -1.93 1.64 -28.45
N VAL A 689 -0.83 0.85 -28.38
CA VAL A 689 -0.89 -0.61 -28.22
C VAL A 689 -1.56 -0.97 -26.88
N TYR A 690 -1.15 -0.33 -25.78
CA TYR A 690 -1.66 -0.61 -24.43
C TYR A 690 -3.07 -0.07 -24.21
N GLU A 691 -3.43 1.05 -24.86
CA GLU A 691 -4.79 1.58 -24.86
C GLU A 691 -5.75 0.63 -25.60
N LYS A 692 -5.32 0.05 -26.72
CA LYS A 692 -6.08 -0.99 -27.43
C LYS A 692 -6.28 -2.23 -26.56
N MET A 693 -5.22 -2.69 -25.88
CA MET A 693 -5.30 -3.80 -24.93
C MET A 693 -6.24 -3.50 -23.75
N TRP A 694 -6.20 -2.29 -23.20
CA TRP A 694 -7.11 -1.87 -22.13
C TRP A 694 -8.56 -1.84 -22.59
N THR A 695 -8.81 -1.31 -23.79
CA THR A 695 -10.15 -1.27 -24.39
C THR A 695 -10.72 -2.68 -24.54
N TYR A 696 -9.91 -3.62 -25.05
CA TYR A 696 -10.27 -5.04 -25.10
C TYR A 696 -10.55 -5.62 -23.71
N MET A 697 -9.65 -5.43 -22.73
CA MET A 697 -9.82 -5.97 -21.37
C MET A 697 -11.07 -5.41 -20.68
N LYS A 698 -11.43 -4.15 -20.97
CA LYS A 698 -12.64 -3.51 -20.44
C LYS A 698 -13.92 -4.04 -21.07
N SER A 699 -13.91 -4.40 -22.36
CA SER A 699 -15.08 -4.90 -23.10
C SER A 699 -15.18 -6.42 -23.19
N ALA A 700 -14.21 -7.16 -22.66
CA ALA A 700 -14.17 -8.61 -22.78
C ALA A 700 -15.21 -9.31 -21.87
N GLU A 701 -16.06 -10.13 -22.49
CA GLU A 701 -17.02 -11.01 -21.81
C GLU A 701 -16.72 -12.48 -22.17
N PRO A 702 -16.52 -13.39 -21.18
CA PRO A 702 -16.52 -13.18 -19.73
C PRO A 702 -15.27 -12.42 -19.25
N THR A 703 -15.33 -11.85 -18.03
CA THR A 703 -14.24 -11.06 -17.45
C THR A 703 -12.87 -11.74 -17.58
N VAL A 704 -11.90 -10.98 -18.10
CA VAL A 704 -10.51 -11.42 -18.22
C VAL A 704 -9.70 -11.15 -16.95
N PHE A 705 -10.24 -10.36 -16.02
CA PHE A 705 -9.54 -10.07 -14.76
C PHE A 705 -9.66 -11.22 -13.76
N THR A 706 -8.61 -11.47 -12.99
CA THR A 706 -8.61 -12.48 -11.91
C THR A 706 -8.46 -11.82 -10.53
N LYS A 707 -8.99 -12.46 -9.48
CA LYS A 707 -8.94 -11.92 -8.11
C LYS A 707 -7.61 -12.16 -7.44
N THR A 708 -6.97 -13.29 -7.73
CA THR A 708 -5.66 -13.68 -7.18
C THR A 708 -4.69 -14.08 -8.28
N THR A 709 -3.40 -14.02 -7.97
CA THR A 709 -2.33 -14.46 -8.88
C THR A 709 -2.44 -15.95 -9.18
N ALA A 710 -2.74 -16.78 -8.16
CA ALA A 710 -2.89 -18.23 -8.31
C ALA A 710 -4.05 -18.61 -9.25
N GLU A 711 -5.16 -17.87 -9.20
CA GLU A 711 -6.29 -18.03 -10.13
C GLU A 711 -5.88 -17.73 -11.58
N GLY A 712 -5.12 -16.65 -11.81
CA GLY A 712 -4.58 -16.28 -13.12
C GLY A 712 -3.67 -17.36 -13.70
N VAL A 713 -2.74 -17.87 -12.90
CA VAL A 713 -1.85 -18.98 -13.30
C VAL A 713 -2.66 -20.23 -13.64
N ALA A 714 -3.62 -20.62 -12.79
CA ALA A 714 -4.45 -21.79 -13.04
C ALA A 714 -5.31 -21.64 -14.31
N ARG A 715 -5.79 -20.42 -14.61
CA ARG A 715 -6.52 -20.11 -15.83
C ARG A 715 -5.66 -20.32 -17.07
N VAL A 716 -4.40 -19.86 -17.08
CA VAL A 716 -3.45 -20.11 -18.18
C VAL A 716 -3.23 -21.61 -18.40
N ARG A 717 -2.98 -22.36 -17.31
CA ARG A 717 -2.73 -23.82 -17.37
C ARG A 717 -3.91 -24.59 -17.97
N LYS A 718 -5.15 -24.22 -17.59
CA LYS A 718 -6.39 -24.87 -18.05
C LYS A 718 -6.78 -24.48 -19.47
N SER A 719 -6.42 -23.29 -19.93
CA SER A 719 -6.89 -22.74 -21.22
C SER A 719 -6.17 -23.28 -22.46
N LYS A 720 -5.27 -24.27 -22.32
CA LYS A 720 -4.55 -24.91 -23.44
C LYS A 720 -3.92 -23.91 -24.44
N GLY A 721 -3.38 -22.79 -23.96
CA GLY A 721 -2.76 -21.75 -24.80
C GLY A 721 -3.72 -20.71 -25.37
N LYS A 722 -5.00 -20.70 -25.00
CA LYS A 722 -6.01 -19.69 -25.41
C LYS A 722 -6.19 -18.53 -24.43
N TYR A 723 -5.38 -18.48 -23.36
CA TYR A 723 -5.36 -17.39 -22.40
C TYR A 723 -3.93 -17.04 -22.00
N ALA A 724 -3.59 -15.76 -22.02
CA ALA A 724 -2.34 -15.20 -21.53
C ALA A 724 -2.59 -14.36 -20.28
N PHE A 725 -1.70 -14.45 -19.30
CA PHE A 725 -1.82 -13.69 -18.05
C PHE A 725 -0.70 -12.66 -17.94
N LEU A 726 -1.09 -11.41 -17.70
CA LEU A 726 -0.17 -10.28 -17.57
C LEU A 726 0.09 -10.02 -16.09
N LEU A 727 1.32 -10.32 -15.66
CA LEU A 727 1.77 -10.22 -14.28
C LEU A 727 3.23 -9.75 -14.22
N GLU A 728 3.70 -9.42 -13.02
CA GLU A 728 5.08 -8.99 -12.80
C GLU A 728 6.08 -10.11 -13.13
N SER A 729 7.21 -9.74 -13.75
CA SER A 729 8.20 -10.67 -14.30
C SER A 729 8.80 -11.62 -13.27
N THR A 730 8.95 -11.14 -12.03
CA THR A 730 9.45 -11.92 -10.90
C THR A 730 8.55 -13.11 -10.58
N MET A 731 7.23 -12.89 -10.57
CA MET A 731 6.27 -13.93 -10.29
C MET A 731 6.10 -14.89 -11.48
N ASN A 732 6.30 -14.39 -12.71
CA ASN A 732 6.33 -15.21 -13.91
C ASN A 732 7.53 -16.17 -13.91
N GLU A 733 8.74 -15.64 -13.69
CA GLU A 733 9.98 -16.43 -13.55
C GLU A 733 9.87 -17.46 -12.43
N TYR A 734 9.25 -17.08 -11.29
CA TYR A 734 9.02 -18.02 -10.20
C TYR A 734 8.08 -19.16 -10.59
N THR A 735 6.95 -18.83 -11.23
CA THR A 735 5.93 -19.84 -11.60
C THR A 735 6.45 -20.80 -12.65
N GLU A 736 7.31 -20.33 -13.56
CA GLU A 736 8.02 -21.16 -14.54
C GLU A 736 8.91 -22.23 -13.89
N GLN A 737 9.51 -21.94 -12.72
CA GLN A 737 10.34 -22.88 -11.95
C GLN A 737 9.55 -23.84 -11.06
N ARG A 738 8.20 -23.80 -11.10
CA ARG A 738 7.33 -24.66 -10.29
C ARG A 738 6.67 -25.76 -11.12
N LYS A 739 6.49 -26.93 -10.52
CA LYS A 739 5.78 -28.04 -11.16
C LYS A 739 4.35 -27.62 -11.55
N PRO A 740 3.83 -28.06 -12.71
CA PRO A 740 4.42 -29.02 -13.65
C PRO A 740 5.28 -28.39 -14.77
N CYS A 741 5.87 -27.21 -14.57
CA CYS A 741 6.77 -26.55 -15.54
C CYS A 741 6.10 -26.26 -16.90
N ASP A 742 4.80 -25.96 -16.86
CA ASP A 742 3.93 -25.82 -18.02
C ASP A 742 3.64 -24.36 -18.40
N THR A 743 4.27 -23.40 -17.74
CA THR A 743 4.19 -21.97 -18.04
C THR A 743 5.52 -21.47 -18.58
N MET A 744 5.49 -20.44 -19.42
CA MET A 744 6.70 -19.76 -19.88
C MET A 744 6.48 -18.25 -20.00
N LYS A 745 7.55 -17.50 -19.72
CA LYS A 745 7.62 -16.07 -20.00
C LYS A 745 7.91 -15.85 -21.48
N VAL A 746 7.15 -14.98 -22.14
CA VAL A 746 7.40 -14.55 -23.52
C VAL A 746 7.66 -13.05 -23.60
N GLY A 747 8.57 -12.69 -24.51
CA GLY A 747 8.96 -11.31 -24.75
C GLY A 747 9.79 -10.68 -23.62
N GLY A 748 10.15 -9.42 -23.85
CA GLY A 748 10.72 -8.55 -22.82
C GLY A 748 9.67 -8.04 -21.84
N ASN A 749 10.11 -7.35 -20.80
CA ASN A 749 9.19 -6.64 -19.91
C ASN A 749 8.59 -5.43 -20.63
N LEU A 750 7.30 -5.15 -20.41
CA LEU A 750 6.57 -4.04 -21.05
C LEU A 750 6.93 -2.66 -20.46
N ASP A 751 7.42 -2.65 -19.23
CA ASP A 751 7.84 -1.46 -18.48
C ASP A 751 9.03 -1.76 -17.56
N SER A 752 9.56 -0.71 -16.92
CA SER A 752 10.63 -0.80 -15.92
C SER A 752 10.09 -0.30 -14.59
N LYS A 753 9.94 -1.22 -13.64
CA LYS A 753 9.42 -1.02 -12.28
C LYS A 753 10.42 -1.58 -11.28
N GLY A 754 10.19 -1.26 -10.01
CA GLY A 754 10.94 -1.87 -8.91
C GLY A 754 10.11 -2.00 -7.66
N TYR A 755 10.44 -3.01 -6.86
CA TYR A 755 9.98 -3.09 -5.48
C TYR A 755 10.89 -2.28 -4.58
N GLY A 756 10.30 -1.52 -3.67
CA GLY A 756 11.00 -0.75 -2.65
C GLY A 756 10.46 -1.08 -1.26
N VAL A 757 11.31 -0.89 -0.25
CA VAL A 757 10.88 -0.93 1.15
C VAL A 757 10.17 0.38 1.44
N ALA A 758 8.95 0.31 2.00
CA ALA A 758 8.17 1.50 2.30
C ALA A 758 8.20 1.85 3.78
N THR A 759 8.19 3.14 4.07
CA THR A 759 8.13 3.71 5.42
C THR A 759 7.08 4.83 5.46
N PRO A 760 6.49 5.13 6.64
CA PRO A 760 5.65 6.30 6.79
C PRO A 760 6.41 7.57 6.39
N LYS A 761 5.70 8.54 5.80
CA LYS A 761 6.30 9.77 5.32
C LYS A 761 7.00 10.53 6.46
N GLY A 762 8.25 10.90 6.25
CA GLY A 762 9.06 11.58 7.29
C GLY A 762 9.58 10.66 8.41
N SER A 763 9.50 9.34 8.26
CA SER A 763 10.03 8.39 9.25
C SER A 763 11.56 8.47 9.39
N GLN A 764 12.06 8.40 10.63
CA GLN A 764 13.50 8.33 10.93
C GLN A 764 14.16 7.05 10.38
N LEU A 765 13.37 5.99 10.11
CA LEU A 765 13.86 4.73 9.55
C LEU A 765 14.19 4.81 8.06
N ARG A 766 13.68 5.83 7.35
CA ARG A 766 13.84 5.94 5.89
C ARG A 766 15.32 5.95 5.47
N THR A 767 16.12 6.83 6.06
CA THR A 767 17.53 7.00 5.67
C THR A 767 18.37 5.76 6.00
N PRO A 768 18.31 5.20 7.23
CA PRO A 768 19.00 3.95 7.56
C PRO A 768 18.60 2.77 6.67
N VAL A 769 17.30 2.57 6.41
CA VAL A 769 16.79 1.50 5.53
C VAL A 769 17.30 1.68 4.11
N ASN A 770 17.26 2.91 3.59
CA ASN A 770 17.71 3.20 2.23
C ASN A 770 19.21 2.90 2.05
N LEU A 771 20.05 3.28 3.02
CA LEU A 771 21.48 2.96 3.01
C LEU A 771 21.74 1.46 3.18
N ALA A 772 20.96 0.76 4.01
CA ALA A 772 21.06 -0.69 4.17
C ALA A 772 20.73 -1.42 2.87
N VAL A 773 19.66 -1.04 2.17
CA VAL A 773 19.30 -1.64 0.87
C VAL A 773 20.40 -1.44 -0.17
N LEU A 774 20.99 -0.24 -0.25
CA LEU A 774 22.11 0.03 -1.17
C LEU A 774 23.31 -0.85 -0.86
N LYS A 775 23.69 -0.99 0.43
CA LYS A 775 24.79 -1.84 0.85
C LYS A 775 24.55 -3.33 0.55
N LEU A 776 23.31 -3.80 0.72
CA LEU A 776 22.92 -5.18 0.35
C LEU A 776 22.96 -5.41 -1.16
N SER A 777 22.69 -4.37 -1.96
CA SER A 777 22.83 -4.41 -3.41
C SER A 777 24.30 -4.45 -3.83
N GLU A 778 25.14 -3.56 -3.30
CA GLU A 778 26.57 -3.47 -3.63
C GLU A 778 27.36 -4.72 -3.21
N SER A 779 26.98 -5.35 -2.10
CA SER A 779 27.58 -6.59 -1.61
C SER A 779 27.09 -7.86 -2.35
N GLY A 780 26.14 -7.73 -3.27
CA GLY A 780 25.57 -8.88 -4.01
C GLY A 780 24.67 -9.80 -3.18
N VAL A 781 24.29 -9.40 -1.97
CA VAL A 781 23.41 -10.19 -1.10
C VAL A 781 22.00 -10.31 -1.70
N LEU A 782 21.49 -9.24 -2.32
CA LEU A 782 20.16 -9.27 -2.96
C LEU A 782 20.09 -10.30 -4.11
N ASP A 783 21.15 -10.40 -4.92
CA ASP A 783 21.26 -11.39 -6.00
C ASP A 783 21.36 -12.81 -5.45
N LYS A 784 22.15 -12.99 -4.39
CA LYS A 784 22.24 -14.28 -3.68
C LYS A 784 20.88 -14.72 -3.13
N LEU A 785 20.13 -13.82 -2.51
CA LEU A 785 18.78 -14.10 -2.02
C LEU A 785 17.80 -14.41 -3.17
N LYS A 786 17.91 -13.70 -4.29
CA LYS A 786 17.07 -13.98 -5.47
C LYS A 786 17.34 -15.38 -6.00
N ASN A 787 18.61 -15.78 -6.15
CA ASN A 787 18.98 -17.11 -6.62
C ASN A 787 18.47 -18.21 -5.68
N LYS A 788 18.62 -18.03 -4.37
CA LYS A 788 18.13 -18.95 -3.33
C LYS A 788 16.64 -19.25 -3.47
N TRP A 789 15.82 -18.22 -3.67
CA TRP A 789 14.34 -18.35 -3.61
C TRP A 789 13.68 -18.64 -4.97
N TRP A 790 14.34 -18.30 -6.09
CA TRP A 790 13.81 -18.56 -7.43
C TRP A 790 14.40 -19.81 -8.10
N TYR A 791 15.72 -20.00 -8.03
CA TYR A 791 16.42 -20.99 -8.83
C TYR A 791 16.90 -22.19 -8.01
N ASP A 792 17.54 -21.96 -6.86
CA ASP A 792 18.10 -23.05 -6.03
C ASP A 792 16.99 -23.92 -5.42
N LYS A 793 15.85 -23.30 -5.09
CA LYS A 793 14.62 -23.97 -4.64
C LYS A 793 13.63 -24.26 -5.79
N GLY A 794 14.08 -24.15 -7.04
CA GLY A 794 13.31 -24.51 -8.23
C GLY A 794 12.99 -26.00 -8.24
N GLU A 795 11.76 -26.35 -8.58
CA GLU A 795 11.32 -27.75 -8.68
C GLU A 795 11.38 -28.29 -10.10
N CYS A 796 11.48 -27.37 -11.07
CA CYS A 796 11.73 -27.67 -12.46
C CYS A 796 13.24 -27.85 -12.64
N GLY A 797 13.63 -28.92 -13.35
CA GLY A 797 15.04 -29.25 -13.58
C GLY A 797 15.81 -28.09 -14.23
N PRO A 798 17.16 -28.11 -14.15
CA PRO A 798 17.98 -27.09 -14.78
C PRO A 798 17.56 -26.98 -16.24
N LYS A 799 17.31 -25.75 -16.71
CA LYS A 799 16.97 -25.37 -18.10
C LYS A 799 17.21 -26.55 -19.03
N ASP A 800 16.13 -27.19 -19.52
CA ASP A 800 16.16 -28.31 -20.49
C ASP A 800 16.78 -27.85 -21.82
N SER A 801 18.08 -27.56 -21.75
CA SER A 801 19.02 -27.35 -22.83
C SER A 801 20.10 -28.43 -22.65
N GLY A 802 19.82 -29.61 -23.19
CA GLY A 802 20.83 -30.35 -23.95
C GLY A 802 21.70 -31.40 -23.26
N SER A 803 21.51 -31.80 -22.01
CA SER A 803 22.22 -32.98 -21.46
C SER A 803 21.48 -33.53 -20.24
N LYS A 804 21.21 -34.81 -20.03
CA LYS A 804 21.61 -36.09 -20.62
C LYS A 804 20.39 -37.01 -20.53
N ASP A 805 19.77 -37.29 -21.66
CA ASP A 805 19.12 -38.56 -21.95
C ASP A 805 18.94 -38.57 -23.46
N LYS A 806 20.07 -38.82 -24.13
CA LYS A 806 20.06 -39.33 -25.51
C LYS A 806 19.53 -40.77 -25.44
N SER A 807 18.26 -40.94 -25.04
CA SER A 807 17.54 -42.11 -25.46
C SER A 807 17.35 -41.94 -26.95
N SER A 808 17.94 -42.83 -27.72
CA SER A 808 17.79 -42.94 -29.16
C SER A 808 16.29 -42.93 -29.46
N GLN A 809 15.77 -41.77 -29.85
CA GLN A 809 14.34 -41.57 -30.03
C GLN A 809 13.91 -42.47 -31.20
N ALA A 810 13.21 -43.56 -30.90
CA ALA A 810 12.72 -44.47 -31.91
C ALA A 810 11.80 -43.72 -32.88
N LEU A 811 11.97 -43.95 -34.18
CA LEU A 811 11.15 -43.34 -35.21
C LEU A 811 9.68 -43.75 -34.98
N SER A 812 8.80 -42.78 -34.70
CA SER A 812 7.38 -43.08 -34.48
C SER A 812 6.68 -43.41 -35.80
N LEU A 813 5.78 -44.39 -35.78
CA LEU A 813 4.89 -44.72 -36.92
C LEU A 813 4.14 -43.48 -37.42
N SER A 814 3.82 -42.53 -36.54
CA SER A 814 3.13 -41.29 -36.92
C SER A 814 3.90 -40.42 -37.93
N ASN A 815 5.23 -40.45 -37.89
CA ASN A 815 6.08 -39.69 -38.83
C ASN A 815 6.15 -40.34 -40.23
N VAL A 816 5.85 -41.63 -40.34
CA VAL A 816 5.94 -42.41 -41.59
C VAL A 816 4.56 -42.79 -42.13
N ALA A 817 3.49 -42.54 -41.38
CA ALA A 817 2.12 -42.90 -41.74
C ALA A 817 1.69 -42.36 -43.12
N GLY A 818 2.09 -41.13 -43.48
CA GLY A 818 1.79 -40.54 -44.78
C GLY A 818 2.34 -41.34 -45.97
N VAL A 819 3.50 -41.99 -45.82
CA VAL A 819 4.10 -42.82 -46.86
C VAL A 819 3.23 -44.06 -47.13
N PHE A 820 2.67 -44.67 -46.08
CA PHE A 820 1.74 -45.79 -46.22
C PHE A 820 0.42 -45.37 -46.88
N TYR A 821 -0.10 -44.17 -46.59
CA TYR A 821 -1.30 -43.67 -47.25
C TYR A 821 -1.09 -43.47 -48.76
N ILE A 822 0.07 -42.93 -49.17
CA ILE A 822 0.41 -42.78 -50.59
C ILE A 822 0.54 -44.14 -51.26
N LEU A 823 1.19 -45.11 -50.62
CA LEU A 823 1.33 -46.47 -51.15
C LEU A 823 -0.04 -47.14 -51.41
N VAL A 824 -0.92 -47.12 -50.41
CA VAL A 824 -2.28 -47.72 -50.54
C VAL A 824 -3.10 -46.97 -51.60
N GLY A 825 -3.03 -45.64 -51.61
CA GLY A 825 -3.68 -44.83 -52.65
C GLY A 825 -3.17 -45.15 -54.06
N GLY A 826 -1.86 -45.32 -54.22
CA GLY A 826 -1.22 -45.69 -55.49
C GLY A 826 -1.63 -47.08 -55.98
N LEU A 827 -1.67 -48.08 -55.09
CA LEU A 827 -2.16 -49.43 -55.43
C LEU A 827 -3.64 -49.42 -55.82
N GLY A 828 -4.47 -48.65 -55.11
CA GLY A 828 -5.88 -48.48 -55.44
C GLY A 828 -6.08 -47.83 -56.80
N LEU A 829 -5.31 -46.78 -57.12
CA LEU A 829 -5.35 -46.11 -58.41
C LEU A 829 -4.88 -47.04 -59.55
N ALA A 830 -3.81 -47.80 -59.34
CA ALA A 830 -3.31 -48.76 -60.32
C ALA A 830 -4.35 -49.86 -60.62
N MET A 831 -5.00 -50.40 -59.59
CA MET A 831 -6.08 -51.38 -59.75
C MET A 831 -7.27 -50.78 -60.51
N LEU A 832 -7.63 -49.52 -60.22
CA LEU A 832 -8.71 -48.82 -60.92
C LEU A 832 -8.38 -48.63 -62.41
N VAL A 833 -7.17 -48.18 -62.74
CA VAL A 833 -6.72 -47.99 -64.13
C VAL A 833 -6.72 -49.33 -64.87
N ALA A 834 -6.19 -50.40 -64.27
CA ALA A 834 -6.21 -51.74 -64.87
C ALA A 834 -7.64 -52.22 -65.14
N LEU A 835 -8.58 -51.94 -64.24
CA LEU A 835 -10.00 -52.30 -64.41
C LEU A 835 -10.64 -51.49 -65.54
N ILE A 836 -10.33 -50.19 -65.64
CA ILE A 836 -10.80 -49.32 -66.73
C ILE A 836 -10.24 -49.78 -68.08
N GLU A 837 -8.94 -50.09 -68.17
CA GLU A 837 -8.29 -50.60 -69.38
C GLU A 837 -8.89 -51.95 -69.81
N PHE A 838 -9.11 -52.85 -68.86
CA PHE A 838 -9.76 -54.13 -69.09
C PHE A 838 -11.18 -53.92 -69.66
N CYS A 839 -11.97 -53.04 -69.04
CA CYS A 839 -13.31 -52.71 -69.51
C CYS A 839 -13.30 -52.03 -70.88
N TYR A 840 -12.37 -51.12 -71.13
CA TYR A 840 -12.27 -50.38 -72.40
C TYR A 840 -11.85 -51.31 -73.55
N LYS A 841 -10.81 -52.12 -73.35
CA LYS A 841 -10.32 -53.09 -74.33
C LYS A 841 -11.37 -54.18 -74.59
N SER A 842 -12.07 -54.64 -73.56
CA SER A 842 -13.20 -55.57 -73.70
C SER A 842 -14.35 -54.96 -74.50
N ARG A 843 -14.69 -53.68 -74.30
CA ARG A 843 -15.70 -52.96 -75.12
C ARG A 843 -15.28 -52.83 -76.58
N ASN A 844 -14.02 -52.50 -76.84
CA ASN A 844 -13.53 -52.28 -78.20
C ASN A 844 -13.46 -53.59 -79.00
N GLU A 845 -13.09 -54.70 -78.35
CA GLU A 845 -13.13 -56.03 -78.94
C GLU A 845 -14.56 -56.57 -79.09
N ALA A 846 -15.47 -56.31 -78.15
CA ALA A 846 -16.90 -56.65 -78.30
C ALA A 846 -17.52 -55.95 -79.53
N LYS A 847 -17.12 -54.69 -79.80
CA LYS A 847 -17.48 -53.99 -81.04
C LYS A 847 -16.85 -54.60 -82.29
N ARG A 848 -15.60 -55.07 -82.24
CA ARG A 848 -14.92 -55.75 -83.36
C ARG A 848 -15.49 -57.15 -83.67
N MET A 849 -15.88 -57.91 -82.65
CA MET A 849 -16.34 -59.31 -82.79
C MET A 849 -17.87 -59.48 -82.80
N LYS A 850 -18.67 -58.40 -82.74
CA LYS A 850 -20.15 -58.42 -82.67
C LYS A 850 -20.72 -59.33 -81.58
N LEU A 851 -20.13 -59.30 -80.38
CA LEU A 851 -20.57 -60.07 -79.20
C LEU A 851 -21.18 -59.17 -78.13
N THR A 852 -22.03 -59.75 -77.27
CA THR A 852 -22.63 -59.07 -76.11
C THR A 852 -21.56 -58.73 -75.07
N PHE A 853 -21.59 -57.51 -74.51
CA PHE A 853 -20.55 -56.99 -73.59
C PHE A 853 -20.27 -57.89 -72.38
N THR A 854 -21.30 -58.53 -71.84
CA THR A 854 -21.22 -59.48 -70.72
C THR A 854 -20.46 -60.77 -71.05
N GLU A 855 -20.53 -61.24 -72.30
CA GLU A 855 -19.83 -62.46 -72.74
C GLU A 855 -18.35 -62.19 -73.03
N ALA A 856 -18.03 -61.03 -73.61
CA ALA A 856 -16.65 -60.59 -73.84
C ALA A 856 -15.87 -60.38 -72.52
N MET A 857 -16.53 -59.85 -71.49
CA MET A 857 -15.97 -59.72 -70.14
C MET A 857 -15.70 -61.10 -69.50
N ARG A 858 -16.64 -62.04 -69.60
CA ARG A 858 -16.54 -63.38 -68.99
C ARG A 858 -15.42 -64.23 -69.59
N ASN A 859 -15.24 -64.16 -70.92
CA ASN A 859 -14.19 -64.90 -71.60
C ASN A 859 -12.79 -64.39 -71.25
N LYS A 860 -12.60 -63.07 -71.14
CA LYS A 860 -11.32 -62.50 -70.72
C LYS A 860 -11.03 -62.64 -69.23
N ALA A 861 -12.04 -62.56 -68.37
CA ALA A 861 -11.86 -62.84 -66.94
C ALA A 861 -11.41 -64.28 -66.71
N ARG A 862 -11.91 -65.24 -67.49
CA ARG A 862 -11.36 -66.61 -67.52
C ARG A 862 -9.93 -66.62 -68.03
N LEU A 863 -9.64 -65.97 -69.16
CA LEU A 863 -8.29 -65.92 -69.74
C LEU A 863 -7.23 -65.32 -68.79
N SER A 864 -7.57 -64.28 -68.02
CA SER A 864 -6.65 -63.64 -67.06
C SER A 864 -6.48 -64.43 -65.77
N ILE A 865 -7.44 -65.27 -65.39
CA ILE A 865 -7.38 -66.08 -64.15
C ILE A 865 -6.73 -67.44 -64.41
N THR A 866 -6.96 -68.06 -65.58
CA THR A 866 -6.52 -69.44 -65.86
C THR A 866 -5.38 -69.54 -66.88
N GLY A 867 -4.98 -68.44 -67.53
CA GLY A 867 -3.79 -68.39 -68.39
C GLY A 867 -3.82 -69.27 -69.65
N SER A 868 -4.94 -69.90 -69.98
CA SER A 868 -5.08 -70.84 -71.10
C SER A 868 -5.94 -70.24 -72.21
N VAL A 869 -5.36 -70.12 -73.41
CA VAL A 869 -6.08 -69.85 -74.65
C VAL A 869 -6.61 -71.19 -75.16
N GLY A 870 -7.93 -71.36 -75.16
CA GLY A 870 -8.55 -72.53 -75.79
C GLY A 870 -8.46 -72.44 -77.30
N GLU A 871 -7.76 -73.38 -77.93
CA GLU A 871 -7.88 -73.63 -79.37
C GLU A 871 -9.33 -73.99 -79.72
N ASN A 872 -9.79 -73.41 -80.83
CA ASN A 872 -11.05 -73.68 -81.53
C ASN A 872 -12.32 -73.14 -80.86
N GLY A 873 -12.68 -71.92 -81.29
CA GLY A 873 -13.93 -71.26 -80.97
C GLY A 873 -15.18 -72.06 -81.34
N ARG A 874 -15.76 -72.73 -80.34
CA ARG A 874 -17.19 -73.10 -80.27
C ARG A 874 -17.61 -73.22 -78.81
N VAL A 875 -18.63 -72.46 -78.41
CA VAL A 875 -19.25 -72.51 -77.09
C VAL A 875 -20.18 -73.73 -77.04
N LEU A 876 -19.89 -74.68 -76.15
CA LEU A 876 -20.82 -75.71 -75.70
C LEU A 876 -21.07 -75.47 -74.20
N THR A 877 -22.35 -75.26 -73.86
CA THR A 877 -22.87 -75.26 -72.50
C THR A 877 -22.62 -76.61 -71.83
N PRO A 878 -22.53 -76.66 -70.49
CA PRO A 878 -23.05 -77.86 -69.84
C PRO A 878 -23.89 -77.58 -68.57
N ASP A 879 -24.98 -78.36 -68.51
CA ASP A 879 -25.69 -78.77 -67.31
C ASP A 879 -24.77 -79.37 -66.24
N CYS A 880 -25.23 -79.30 -64.98
CA CYS A 880 -24.76 -80.15 -63.86
C CYS A 880 -24.98 -81.66 -64.19
N PRO A 881 -24.29 -82.64 -63.55
CA PRO A 881 -24.22 -82.78 -62.09
C PRO A 881 -22.96 -83.48 -61.50
N LYS A 882 -22.96 -83.56 -60.14
CA LYS A 882 -22.36 -84.55 -59.18
C LYS A 882 -21.48 -85.69 -59.78
N ALA A 883 -20.39 -86.18 -59.19
CA ALA A 883 -20.20 -86.55 -57.78
C ALA A 883 -18.78 -87.11 -57.52
N VAL A 884 -18.37 -87.14 -56.23
CA VAL A 884 -17.78 -88.30 -55.51
C VAL A 884 -16.24 -88.46 -55.34
N HIS A 885 -15.91 -88.74 -54.06
CA HIS A 885 -14.72 -89.37 -53.43
C HIS A 885 -13.43 -88.54 -53.29
N SER A 886 -12.66 -88.61 -52.20
CA SER A 886 -12.74 -89.28 -50.88
C SER A 886 -11.46 -88.92 -50.11
N GLY A 887 -11.53 -88.50 -48.85
CA GLY A 887 -10.84 -89.20 -47.76
C GLY A 887 -9.67 -88.43 -47.11
N PRO A 888 -9.27 -88.76 -45.87
CA PRO A 888 -9.09 -87.77 -44.79
C PRO A 888 -7.67 -87.73 -44.17
N SER A 889 -7.39 -86.81 -43.24
CA SER A 889 -6.60 -87.11 -42.01
C SER A 889 -6.47 -85.96 -41.00
N LEU A 890 -6.90 -86.31 -39.78
CA LEU A 890 -6.36 -86.04 -38.43
C LEU A 890 -5.89 -84.65 -37.94
N ARG A 891 -6.48 -84.31 -36.79
CA ARG A 891 -6.13 -83.30 -35.77
C ARG A 891 -5.62 -84.05 -34.52
N GLN A 892 -4.49 -83.63 -33.93
CA GLN A 892 -4.14 -83.58 -32.48
C GLN A 892 -2.60 -83.51 -32.35
N SER A 893 -2.00 -82.40 -31.90
CA SER A 893 -1.82 -81.89 -30.52
C SER A 893 -0.42 -82.18 -29.97
N SER A 894 0.24 -81.16 -29.40
CA SER A 894 1.15 -81.21 -28.24
C SER A 894 1.60 -79.79 -27.85
N GLY A 895 1.24 -79.33 -26.64
CA GLY A 895 1.97 -78.27 -25.91
C GLY A 895 3.27 -78.84 -25.30
N LEU A 896 4.30 -78.09 -24.93
CA LEU A 896 4.50 -77.15 -23.80
C LEU A 896 5.93 -76.58 -24.00
N ALA A 897 6.35 -75.40 -23.55
CA ALA A 897 6.60 -75.09 -22.14
C ALA A 897 6.85 -73.59 -21.89
N LEU A 898 6.47 -73.15 -20.68
CA LEU A 898 6.83 -71.89 -20.02
C LEU A 898 8.31 -71.87 -19.60
N VAL A 899 8.94 -70.68 -19.63
CA VAL A 899 9.78 -70.16 -18.52
C VAL A 899 9.56 -68.64 -18.41
N SER A 900 9.37 -68.19 -17.16
CA SER A 900 9.26 -66.81 -16.65
C SER A 900 10.60 -66.03 -16.83
N SER A 901 10.81 -64.76 -16.49
CA SER A 901 10.23 -63.80 -15.57
C SER A 901 10.85 -62.41 -15.84
N ASP A 902 10.29 -61.40 -15.18
CA ASP A 902 10.91 -60.15 -14.72
C ASP A 902 11.07 -58.97 -15.70
N LEU A 903 10.05 -58.11 -15.63
CA LEU A 903 10.13 -56.65 -15.64
C LEU A 903 10.90 -56.14 -14.40
N PRO A 904 11.49 -54.94 -14.44
CA PRO A 904 10.70 -53.70 -14.28
C PRO A 904 10.43 -52.92 -15.57
#